data_AF-A0A519CFJ2-F1
#
_entry.id   AF-A0A519CFJ2-F1
#
_cell.length_a   1.000
_cell.length_b   1.000
_cell.length_c   1.000
_cell.angle_alpha   90.00
_cell.angle_beta   90.00
_cell.angle_gamma   90.00
#
_symmetry.space_group_name_H-M   'P 1'
#
loop_
_entity.id
_entity.type
_entity.pdbx_description
1 polymer ?
#
loop_
_entity_poly.entity_id
_entity_poly.type
_entity_poly.pdbx_seq_one_letter_code
_entity_poly.pdbx_strand_id
1 'polypeptide(L)'
;MTGECEITGLSPEDVNNWSDLHRYITGTLELNAPSEESLSSFKKPLNNTVSNHKVHPGDAKRRESLIQHLERSISRKIKGSKLIPFGSNQTGMSLKGGDLDLCLSVNDDNPKKILKRISGMMRGQGMENVKPLMRAKIPIVKFTDPRSGIDVDISINNSLALHNTKLMTHYVSLDQRVKQVAICVKHWALHRHLSDAPSGTLSSYAWSLLVVQHLQLEGIIPNIQAGEDRTLVEVEGVEYDLTIDTEVSSNGDKSKTLEQLLFGFFSRYATWNWDDDIVSIRNGSPISRDQKGWLVEKPSALDVITSKKDRPPRVGAHHLPIEDPFDLDHDLCRVVWASGELKIRNELLRAARLFGEGQTWKAICETVDSERLAGLEPTDIFADLRTKSDDEVKQMKDVSLAESVALETRIEALESERSSAIRMAKAMRGVIEETSGLKKDHKAIIVGLKTRNKEIDSLKNQRDLINANIIIPVHMIEDELAKVYTRLTEELDIHRVPSLNREKNQFSWFLELQAMHGKAREATELHQRFIDLVKEQKGEIKKLKIFESKHDETTTKLLEDEPMLKDKNINKNEARSFDRRVQNIQKALRQRRGEMHGIRRELGRLDAWLRKKSNSSSHRPARSANKKKESKPANAPMTLGDISGMFAAIESKTDSKKPRKSSAKKAGMRKLGNLSAHRGTRNTYTKKDSR
;
A
#
# COMPACT_ATOMS: atom_id res chain seq x y z
N MET A 1 44.87 -19.76 -28.23
CA MET A 1 45.11 -18.33 -28.04
C MET A 1 43.74 -17.69 -27.93
N THR A 2 43.38 -17.19 -26.76
CA THR A 2 42.10 -16.48 -26.57
C THR A 2 42.13 -15.24 -27.46
N GLY A 3 41.21 -15.11 -28.41
CA GLY A 3 41.14 -13.97 -29.35
C GLY A 3 40.71 -12.65 -28.70
N GLU A 4 41.00 -12.47 -27.41
CA GLU A 4 40.70 -11.26 -26.63
C GLU A 4 41.70 -10.15 -27.01
N CYS A 5 41.23 -8.90 -27.12
CA CYS A 5 42.12 -7.77 -27.41
C CYS A 5 43.06 -7.49 -26.22
N GLU A 6 44.36 -7.29 -26.49
CA GLU A 6 45.36 -6.98 -25.46
C GLU A 6 45.14 -5.62 -24.78
N ILE A 7 44.53 -4.65 -25.46
CA ILE A 7 44.30 -3.29 -24.93
C ILE A 7 42.99 -3.23 -24.15
N THR A 8 41.89 -3.73 -24.71
CA THR A 8 40.54 -3.58 -24.11
C THR A 8 40.07 -4.82 -23.35
N GLY A 9 40.74 -5.97 -23.49
CA GLY A 9 40.33 -7.25 -22.92
C GLY A 9 39.06 -7.86 -23.53
N LEU A 10 38.44 -7.19 -24.51
CA LEU A 10 37.18 -7.59 -25.11
C LEU A 10 37.35 -8.81 -26.01
N SER A 11 36.36 -9.71 -26.00
CA SER A 11 36.27 -10.82 -26.95
C SER A 11 35.98 -10.33 -28.38
N PRO A 12 36.20 -11.16 -29.43
CA PRO A 12 35.86 -10.76 -30.80
C PRO A 12 34.38 -10.37 -30.99
N GLU A 13 33.48 -11.04 -30.26
CA GLU A 13 32.04 -10.73 -30.29
C GLU A 13 31.76 -9.37 -29.62
N ASP A 14 32.39 -9.11 -28.48
CA ASP A 14 32.28 -7.83 -27.76
C ASP A 14 32.88 -6.66 -28.55
N VAL A 15 33.98 -6.88 -29.26
CA VAL A 15 34.56 -5.89 -30.19
C VAL A 15 33.56 -5.55 -31.30
N ASN A 16 32.80 -6.52 -31.80
CA ASN A 16 31.75 -6.23 -32.78
C ASN A 16 30.59 -5.42 -32.16
N ASN A 17 30.22 -5.70 -30.91
CA ASN A 17 29.16 -4.99 -30.18
C ASN A 17 29.54 -3.53 -29.86
N TRP A 18 30.81 -3.26 -29.56
CA TRP A 18 31.32 -1.93 -29.21
C TRP A 18 32.48 -1.49 -30.11
N SER A 19 32.29 -1.62 -31.41
CA SER A 19 33.35 -1.42 -32.42
C SER A 19 33.94 -0.01 -32.44
N ASP A 20 33.12 1.03 -32.39
CA ASP A 20 33.59 2.42 -32.38
C ASP A 20 34.30 2.75 -31.06
N LEU A 21 33.81 2.26 -29.92
CA LEU A 21 34.49 2.43 -28.62
C LEU A 21 35.85 1.71 -28.58
N HIS A 22 35.89 0.47 -29.05
CA HIS A 22 37.14 -0.29 -29.13
C HIS A 22 38.16 0.41 -30.04
N ARG A 23 37.73 0.88 -31.22
CA ARG A 23 38.60 1.64 -32.13
C ARG A 23 39.10 2.94 -31.50
N TYR A 24 38.25 3.63 -30.73
CA TYR A 24 38.64 4.86 -30.04
C TYR A 24 39.70 4.59 -28.95
N ILE A 25 39.48 3.59 -28.09
CA ILE A 25 40.43 3.23 -27.02
C ILE A 25 41.77 2.73 -27.60
N THR A 26 41.75 2.03 -28.74
CA THR A 26 42.95 1.55 -29.43
C THR A 26 43.63 2.61 -30.31
N GLY A 27 43.07 3.83 -30.40
CA GLY A 27 43.62 4.92 -31.21
C GLY A 27 43.44 4.77 -32.72
N THR A 28 42.53 3.90 -33.18
CA THR A 28 42.25 3.62 -34.60
C THR A 28 40.97 4.28 -35.12
N LEU A 29 40.28 5.07 -34.28
CA LEU A 29 39.12 5.87 -34.67
C LEU A 29 39.53 7.35 -34.81
N GLU A 30 39.35 7.91 -36.00
CA GLU A 30 39.46 9.35 -36.22
C GLU A 30 38.06 9.97 -36.31
N LEU A 31 37.85 11.06 -35.57
CA LEU A 31 36.62 11.84 -35.61
C LEU A 31 36.85 13.12 -36.42
N ASN A 32 36.23 13.18 -37.60
CA ASN A 32 36.36 14.31 -38.51
C ASN A 32 35.22 15.30 -38.34
N ALA A 33 35.49 16.58 -38.55
CA ALA A 33 34.45 17.60 -38.67
C ALA A 33 33.74 17.46 -40.02
N PRO A 34 32.39 17.60 -40.08
CA PRO A 34 31.67 17.57 -41.33
C PRO A 34 32.00 18.80 -42.17
N SER A 35 32.01 18.63 -43.51
CA SER A 35 32.05 19.77 -44.42
C SER A 35 30.78 20.63 -44.29
N GLU A 36 30.83 21.89 -44.71
CA GLU A 36 29.65 22.78 -44.68
C GLU A 36 28.48 22.21 -45.50
N GLU A 37 28.77 21.58 -46.65
CA GLU A 37 27.77 20.91 -47.49
C GLU A 37 27.11 19.75 -46.74
N SER A 38 27.91 18.86 -46.14
CA SER A 38 27.41 17.74 -45.33
C SER A 38 26.57 18.22 -44.16
N LEU A 39 27.03 19.26 -43.46
CA LEU A 39 26.32 19.87 -42.33
C LEU A 39 24.96 20.45 -42.77
N SER A 40 24.91 21.14 -43.91
CA SER A 40 23.68 21.71 -44.46
C SER A 40 22.63 20.64 -44.81
N SER A 41 23.07 19.44 -45.18
CA SER A 41 22.19 18.31 -45.54
C SER A 41 21.32 17.84 -44.38
N PHE A 42 21.76 18.03 -43.13
CA PHE A 42 21.02 17.66 -41.92
C PHE A 42 19.87 18.59 -41.59
N LYS A 43 19.85 19.80 -42.15
CA LYS A 43 18.88 20.84 -41.77
C LYS A 43 17.42 20.40 -41.93
N LYS A 44 17.08 19.82 -43.07
CA LYS A 44 15.71 19.35 -43.32
C LYS A 44 15.36 18.13 -42.45
N PRO A 45 16.18 17.06 -42.38
CA PRO A 45 15.93 15.92 -41.48
C PRO A 45 15.76 16.27 -40.00
N LEU A 46 16.59 17.18 -39.46
CA LEU A 46 16.50 17.57 -38.04
C LEU A 46 15.23 18.38 -37.76
N ASN A 47 14.91 19.37 -38.61
CA ASN A 47 13.67 20.13 -38.48
C ASN A 47 12.43 19.23 -38.62
N ASN A 48 12.46 18.25 -39.52
CA ASN A 48 11.39 17.24 -39.64
C ASN A 48 11.23 16.43 -38.35
N THR A 49 12.35 16.00 -37.73
CA THR A 49 12.34 15.27 -36.45
C THR A 49 11.69 16.10 -35.35
N VAL A 50 12.08 17.37 -35.22
CA VAL A 50 11.47 18.31 -34.27
C VAL A 50 9.98 18.49 -34.56
N SER A 51 9.59 18.66 -35.82
CA SER A 51 8.18 18.85 -36.18
C SER A 51 7.32 17.61 -35.95
N ASN A 52 7.86 16.40 -36.16
CA ASN A 52 7.15 15.14 -35.98
C ASN A 52 6.82 14.86 -34.51
N HIS A 53 7.62 15.39 -33.59
CA HIS A 53 7.37 15.30 -32.15
C HIS A 53 6.62 16.51 -31.58
N LYS A 54 6.19 17.46 -32.42
CA LYS A 54 5.36 18.57 -31.97
C LYS A 54 4.02 18.03 -31.47
N VAL A 55 3.66 18.37 -30.23
CA VAL A 55 2.39 17.96 -29.63
C VAL A 55 1.23 18.53 -30.44
N HIS A 56 0.37 17.64 -30.96
CA HIS A 56 -0.83 18.04 -31.67
C HIS A 56 -1.86 18.64 -30.70
N PRO A 57 -2.61 19.71 -31.05
CA PRO A 57 -3.58 20.34 -30.14
C PRO A 57 -4.64 19.37 -29.59
N GLY A 58 -5.04 18.38 -30.39
CA GLY A 58 -5.94 17.32 -29.94
C GLY A 58 -5.36 16.45 -28.83
N ASP A 59 -4.05 16.18 -28.86
CA ASP A 59 -3.35 15.37 -27.87
C ASP A 59 -3.14 16.14 -26.58
N ALA A 60 -2.82 17.43 -26.69
CA ALA A 60 -2.77 18.34 -25.56
C ALA A 60 -4.14 18.40 -24.84
N LYS A 61 -5.24 18.52 -25.59
CA LYS A 61 -6.60 18.50 -25.02
C LYS A 61 -6.95 17.17 -24.36
N ARG A 62 -6.53 16.03 -24.94
CA ARG A 62 -6.69 14.69 -24.34
C ARG A 62 -5.93 14.58 -23.02
N ARG A 63 -4.67 15.02 -22.98
CA ARG A 63 -3.83 15.06 -21.77
C ARG A 63 -4.47 15.91 -20.68
N GLU A 64 -4.88 17.14 -21.01
CA GLU A 64 -5.53 18.04 -20.06
C GLU A 64 -6.83 17.45 -19.49
N SER A 65 -7.67 16.86 -20.36
CA SER A 65 -8.91 16.20 -19.92
C SER A 65 -8.64 15.01 -18.99
N LEU A 66 -7.56 14.26 -19.24
CA LEU A 66 -7.13 13.15 -18.39
C LEU A 66 -6.64 13.64 -17.03
N ILE A 67 -5.81 14.69 -16.98
CA ILE A 67 -5.33 15.31 -15.73
C ILE A 67 -6.52 15.76 -14.89
N GLN A 68 -7.46 16.52 -15.47
CA GLN A 68 -8.67 16.97 -14.77
C GLN A 68 -9.57 15.83 -14.30
N HIS A 69 -9.61 14.72 -15.05
CA HIS A 69 -10.34 13.53 -14.63
C HIS A 69 -9.67 12.86 -13.42
N LEU A 70 -8.35 12.67 -13.47
CA LEU A 70 -7.56 12.06 -12.41
C LEU A 70 -7.60 12.91 -11.14
N GLU A 71 -7.41 14.22 -11.25
CA GLU A 71 -7.45 15.16 -10.12
C GLU A 71 -8.80 15.12 -9.41
N ARG A 72 -9.92 15.22 -10.15
CA ARG A 72 -11.27 15.09 -9.58
C ARG A 72 -11.51 13.72 -8.94
N SER A 73 -10.95 12.66 -9.51
CA SER A 73 -11.11 11.29 -9.01
C SER A 73 -10.32 11.05 -7.72
N ILE A 74 -9.12 11.61 -7.63
CA ILE A 74 -8.22 11.45 -6.49
C ILE A 74 -8.68 12.33 -5.33
N SER A 75 -8.95 13.61 -5.56
CA SER A 75 -9.42 14.58 -4.55
C SER A 75 -10.69 14.14 -3.82
N ARG A 76 -11.62 13.45 -4.51
CA ARG A 76 -12.83 12.87 -3.90
C ARG A 76 -12.54 11.84 -2.81
N LYS A 77 -11.42 11.13 -2.89
CA LYS A 77 -11.04 10.05 -1.95
C LYS A 77 -9.92 10.46 -1.01
N ILE A 78 -9.03 11.35 -1.44
CA ILE A 78 -7.91 11.88 -0.69
C ILE A 78 -8.12 13.39 -0.60
N LYS A 79 -8.73 13.85 0.49
CA LYS A 79 -9.00 15.27 0.68
C LYS A 79 -7.69 16.04 0.86
N GLY A 80 -7.65 17.28 0.37
CA GLY A 80 -6.46 18.14 0.44
C GLY A 80 -5.33 17.73 -0.51
N SER A 81 -5.54 16.73 -1.39
CA SER A 81 -4.53 16.34 -2.37
C SER A 81 -4.52 17.26 -3.59
N LYS A 82 -3.34 17.59 -4.12
CA LYS A 82 -3.19 18.32 -5.39
C LYS A 82 -2.40 17.48 -6.38
N LEU A 83 -2.89 17.36 -7.61
CA LEU A 83 -2.23 16.60 -8.67
C LEU A 83 -1.53 17.59 -9.62
N ILE A 84 -0.21 17.53 -9.71
CA ILE A 84 0.60 18.49 -10.45
C ILE A 84 1.37 17.74 -11.54
N PRO A 85 1.22 18.09 -12.83
CA PRO A 85 2.01 17.48 -13.88
C PRO A 85 3.46 17.97 -13.84
N PHE A 86 4.40 17.12 -14.24
CA PHE A 86 5.82 17.45 -14.28
C PHE A 86 6.54 16.76 -15.44
N GLY A 87 7.86 16.91 -15.50
CA GLY A 87 8.72 16.16 -16.42
C GLY A 87 8.67 16.67 -17.87
N SER A 88 8.98 15.77 -18.80
CA SER A 88 9.27 16.13 -20.19
C SER A 88 8.07 16.73 -20.94
N ASN A 89 6.83 16.41 -20.53
CA ASN A 89 5.64 17.04 -21.12
C ASN A 89 5.49 18.51 -20.74
N GLN A 90 5.79 18.85 -19.49
CA GLN A 90 5.67 20.23 -19.01
C GLN A 90 6.78 21.13 -19.57
N THR A 91 7.98 20.58 -19.75
CA THR A 91 9.09 21.29 -20.39
C THR A 91 8.95 21.40 -21.91
N GLY A 92 8.00 20.66 -22.51
CA GLY A 92 7.82 20.60 -23.96
C GLY A 92 8.92 19.84 -24.70
N MET A 93 9.75 19.07 -23.99
CA MET A 93 10.82 18.22 -24.54
C MET A 93 10.41 16.74 -24.62
N SER A 94 9.12 16.41 -24.48
CA SER A 94 8.65 15.03 -24.63
C SER A 94 8.66 14.59 -26.10
N LEU A 95 9.01 13.32 -26.32
CA LEU A 95 8.77 12.69 -27.62
C LEU A 95 7.28 12.35 -27.73
N LYS A 96 6.81 12.17 -28.97
CA LYS A 96 5.48 11.65 -29.24
C LYS A 96 5.33 10.27 -28.57
N GLY A 97 4.18 10.02 -27.95
CA GLY A 97 3.95 8.79 -27.17
C GLY A 97 4.54 8.81 -25.76
N GLY A 98 5.24 9.86 -25.34
CA GLY A 98 5.84 9.91 -23.99
C GLY A 98 4.82 9.91 -22.85
N ASP A 99 5.18 9.19 -21.77
CA ASP A 99 4.47 9.03 -20.50
C ASP A 99 4.06 10.38 -19.90
N LEU A 100 2.94 10.42 -19.17
CA LEU A 100 2.47 11.56 -18.41
C LEU A 100 2.88 11.43 -16.94
N ASP A 101 3.90 12.18 -16.54
CA ASP A 101 4.38 12.23 -15.17
C ASP A 101 3.55 13.19 -14.30
N LEU A 102 3.03 12.68 -13.18
CA LEU A 102 2.19 13.41 -12.24
C LEU A 102 2.70 13.25 -10.81
N CYS A 103 2.76 14.34 -10.07
CA CYS A 103 3.06 14.35 -8.65
C CYS A 103 1.78 14.62 -7.86
N LEU A 104 1.43 13.70 -6.97
CA LEU A 104 0.36 13.91 -6.01
C LEU A 104 0.94 14.49 -4.72
N SER A 105 0.67 15.77 -4.47
CA SER A 105 0.99 16.44 -3.22
C SER A 105 -0.10 16.15 -2.18
N VAL A 106 0.30 15.62 -1.02
CA VAL A 106 -0.57 15.18 0.09
C VAL A 106 0.11 15.39 1.43
N ASN A 107 -0.67 15.78 2.45
CA ASN A 107 -0.21 15.96 3.83
C ASN A 107 -0.24 14.64 4.64
N ASP A 108 0.04 13.49 4.02
CA ASP A 108 -0.04 12.16 4.65
C ASP A 108 1.33 11.46 4.60
N ASP A 109 1.77 10.93 5.75
CA ASP A 109 3.12 10.45 5.97
C ASP A 109 3.39 9.06 5.38
N ASN A 110 2.40 8.39 4.76
CA ASN A 110 2.61 7.06 4.18
C ASN A 110 2.35 6.98 2.66
N PRO A 111 3.34 7.41 1.84
CA PRO A 111 3.29 7.32 0.38
C PRO A 111 2.89 5.94 -0.16
N LYS A 112 3.41 4.85 0.44
CA LYS A 112 3.14 3.47 -0.02
C LYS A 112 1.68 3.08 0.17
N LYS A 113 1.07 3.48 1.28
CA LYS A 113 -0.36 3.24 1.56
C LYS A 113 -1.25 4.02 0.60
N ILE A 114 -0.87 5.26 0.30
CA ILE A 114 -1.57 6.13 -0.65
C ILE A 114 -1.49 5.54 -2.06
N LEU A 115 -0.30 5.17 -2.52
CA LEU A 115 -0.12 4.52 -3.83
C LEU A 115 -0.93 3.25 -3.97
N LYS A 116 -0.96 2.39 -2.93
CA LYS A 116 -1.80 1.18 -2.94
C LYS A 116 -3.28 1.51 -3.12
N ARG A 117 -3.75 2.58 -2.47
CA ARG A 117 -5.12 3.08 -2.59
C ARG A 117 -5.38 3.60 -4.02
N ILE A 118 -4.46 4.40 -4.58
CA ILE A 118 -4.55 4.92 -5.94
C ILE A 118 -4.56 3.77 -6.96
N SER A 119 -3.68 2.78 -6.85
CA SER A 119 -3.69 1.61 -7.75
C SER A 119 -5.04 0.88 -7.73
N GLY A 120 -5.63 0.70 -6.53
CA GLY A 120 -6.96 0.11 -6.40
C GLY A 120 -8.06 0.98 -7.01
N MET A 121 -7.92 2.30 -6.95
CA MET A 121 -8.83 3.26 -7.60
C MET A 121 -8.72 3.20 -9.11
N MET A 122 -7.51 3.24 -9.67
CA MET A 122 -7.25 3.21 -11.11
C MET A 122 -7.81 1.92 -11.74
N ARG A 123 -7.58 0.76 -11.10
CA ARG A 123 -8.23 -0.50 -11.52
C ARG A 123 -9.75 -0.41 -11.52
N GLY A 124 -10.32 0.19 -10.47
CA GLY A 124 -11.77 0.38 -10.36
C GLY A 124 -12.36 1.39 -11.34
N GLN A 125 -11.53 2.25 -11.96
CA GLN A 125 -11.91 3.17 -13.04
C GLN A 125 -11.65 2.56 -14.43
N GLY A 126 -11.18 1.32 -14.48
CA GLY A 126 -10.88 0.61 -15.71
C GLY A 126 -9.62 1.11 -16.41
N MET A 127 -8.65 1.69 -15.68
CA MET A 127 -7.30 1.93 -16.22
C MET A 127 -6.59 0.59 -16.44
N GLU A 128 -5.75 0.52 -17.46
CA GLU A 128 -5.03 -0.69 -17.87
C GLU A 128 -3.61 -0.70 -17.30
N ASN A 129 -2.96 -1.87 -17.33
CA ASN A 129 -1.56 -2.05 -16.92
C ASN A 129 -1.18 -1.47 -15.54
N VAL A 130 -2.14 -1.37 -14.61
CA VAL A 130 -1.91 -0.73 -13.31
C VAL A 130 -0.85 -1.51 -12.51
N LYS A 131 0.32 -0.91 -12.30
CA LYS A 131 1.49 -1.50 -11.65
C LYS A 131 2.05 -0.54 -10.58
N PRO A 132 1.88 -0.83 -9.28
CA PRO A 132 2.57 -0.08 -8.23
C PRO A 132 4.03 -0.53 -8.13
N LEU A 133 4.96 0.40 -8.32
CA LEU A 133 6.40 0.21 -8.18
C LEU A 133 6.87 0.83 -6.86
N MET A 134 6.82 0.04 -5.78
CA MET A 134 7.03 0.53 -4.40
C MET A 134 8.46 0.37 -3.85
N ARG A 135 9.34 -0.30 -4.60
CA ARG A 135 10.71 -0.64 -4.16
C ARG A 135 11.76 0.42 -4.54
N ALA A 136 11.45 1.32 -5.47
CA ALA A 136 12.36 2.37 -5.91
C ALA A 136 12.52 3.49 -4.86
N LYS A 137 13.58 4.31 -4.97
CA LYS A 137 13.81 5.52 -4.13
C LYS A 137 12.57 6.41 -4.10
N ILE A 138 11.94 6.60 -5.27
CA ILE A 138 10.68 7.31 -5.43
C ILE A 138 9.61 6.29 -5.85
N PRO A 139 8.73 5.85 -4.93
CA PRO A 139 7.63 4.96 -5.26
C PRO A 139 6.64 5.60 -6.24
N ILE A 140 6.22 4.86 -7.27
CA ILE A 140 5.25 5.33 -8.26
C ILE A 140 4.17 4.28 -8.53
N VAL A 141 3.05 4.71 -9.11
CA VAL A 141 2.09 3.81 -9.76
C VAL A 141 2.03 4.15 -11.25
N LYS A 142 2.35 3.15 -12.07
CA LYS A 142 2.21 3.21 -13.54
C LYS A 142 0.87 2.65 -13.97
N PHE A 143 0.22 3.25 -14.95
CA PHE A 143 -0.98 2.71 -15.61
C PHE A 143 -1.19 3.36 -16.97
N THR A 144 -1.99 2.73 -17.83
CA THR A 144 -2.36 3.27 -19.14
C THR A 144 -3.81 3.75 -19.09
N ASP A 145 -4.10 4.96 -19.58
CA ASP A 145 -5.47 5.39 -19.86
C ASP A 145 -5.89 4.83 -21.23
N PRO A 146 -6.80 3.83 -21.28
CA PRO A 146 -7.18 3.19 -22.53
C PRO A 146 -7.96 4.11 -23.49
N ARG A 147 -8.50 5.23 -22.99
CA ARG A 147 -9.21 6.19 -23.85
C ARG A 147 -8.24 7.01 -24.70
N SER A 148 -7.15 7.45 -24.09
CA SER A 148 -6.15 8.29 -24.77
C SER A 148 -4.96 7.50 -25.30
N GLY A 149 -4.72 6.27 -24.79
CA GLY A 149 -3.52 5.48 -25.04
C GLY A 149 -2.29 6.03 -24.32
N ILE A 150 -2.48 6.89 -23.31
CA ILE A 150 -1.40 7.58 -22.61
C ILE A 150 -1.01 6.77 -21.38
N ASP A 151 0.27 6.44 -21.28
CA ASP A 151 0.87 5.92 -20.05
C ASP A 151 1.04 7.04 -19.03
N VAL A 152 0.74 6.74 -17.77
CA VAL A 152 0.70 7.70 -16.66
C VAL A 152 1.46 7.14 -15.47
N ASP A 153 2.36 7.97 -14.95
CA ASP A 153 3.16 7.70 -13.77
C ASP A 153 2.76 8.68 -12.65
N ILE A 154 2.23 8.17 -11.54
CA ILE A 154 1.91 9.00 -10.36
C ILE A 154 2.92 8.72 -9.25
N SER A 155 3.67 9.75 -8.86
CA SER A 155 4.52 9.81 -7.67
C SER A 155 3.83 10.56 -6.53
N ILE A 156 4.31 10.39 -5.29
CA ILE A 156 3.78 11.10 -4.10
C ILE A 156 4.85 12.06 -3.60
N ASN A 157 4.48 13.32 -3.34
CA ASN A 157 5.35 14.34 -2.75
C ASN A 157 6.74 14.48 -3.37
N ASN A 158 6.88 14.21 -4.68
CA ASN A 158 8.12 14.38 -5.42
C ASN A 158 8.36 15.86 -5.76
N SER A 159 8.61 16.68 -4.72
CA SER A 159 8.77 18.13 -4.83
C SER A 159 9.96 18.52 -5.70
N LEU A 160 11.11 17.87 -5.53
CA LEU A 160 12.31 18.15 -6.32
C LEU A 160 12.07 18.00 -7.83
N ALA A 161 11.32 16.98 -8.25
CA ALA A 161 10.99 16.83 -9.67
C ALA A 161 10.12 17.99 -10.22
N LEU A 162 9.29 18.63 -9.39
CA LEU A 162 8.56 19.84 -9.77
C LEU A 162 9.50 21.02 -9.98
N HIS A 163 10.51 21.17 -9.12
CA HIS A 163 11.52 22.23 -9.27
C HIS A 163 12.43 21.96 -10.46
N ASN A 164 12.91 20.73 -10.67
CA ASN A 164 13.66 20.33 -11.86
C ASN A 164 12.87 20.63 -13.13
N THR A 165 11.55 20.37 -13.13
CA THR A 165 10.69 20.73 -14.25
C THR A 165 10.64 22.24 -14.48
N LYS A 166 10.51 23.05 -13.43
CA LYS A 166 10.53 24.52 -13.55
C LYS A 166 11.86 25.03 -14.12
N LEU A 167 12.98 24.53 -13.60
CA LEU A 167 14.32 24.88 -14.07
C LEU A 167 14.46 24.59 -15.58
N MET A 168 14.13 23.38 -16.00
CA MET A 168 14.21 22.98 -17.40
C MET A 168 13.24 23.77 -18.29
N THR A 169 12.03 24.07 -17.81
CA THR A 169 11.09 24.95 -18.53
C THR A 169 11.67 26.35 -18.71
N HIS A 170 12.38 26.89 -17.71
CA HIS A 170 13.02 28.19 -17.82
C HIS A 170 14.14 28.16 -18.87
N TYR A 171 15.03 27.16 -18.85
CA TYR A 171 16.04 26.99 -19.91
C TYR A 171 15.42 26.91 -21.32
N VAL A 172 14.33 26.17 -21.50
CA VAL A 172 13.61 26.10 -22.78
C VAL A 172 13.01 27.45 -23.19
N SER A 173 12.62 28.30 -22.23
CA SER A 173 12.08 29.62 -22.50
C SER A 173 13.15 30.64 -22.94
N LEU A 174 14.42 30.42 -22.57
CA LEU A 174 15.54 31.29 -22.94
C LEU A 174 15.92 31.16 -24.42
N ASP A 175 15.92 29.94 -24.96
CA ASP A 175 16.22 29.71 -26.39
C ASP A 175 15.52 28.44 -26.92
N GLN A 176 14.83 28.56 -28.07
CA GLN A 176 14.13 27.44 -28.70
C GLN A 176 15.06 26.28 -29.10
N ARG A 177 16.34 26.54 -29.35
CA ARG A 177 17.34 25.53 -29.72
C ARG A 177 17.56 24.51 -28.60
N VAL A 178 17.34 24.89 -27.33
CA VAL A 178 17.36 23.95 -26.19
C VAL A 178 16.39 22.81 -26.43
N LYS A 179 15.14 23.14 -26.76
CA LYS A 179 14.10 22.16 -27.06
C LYS A 179 14.41 21.37 -28.33
N GLN A 180 14.90 22.02 -29.38
CA GLN A 180 15.19 21.38 -30.66
C GLN A 180 16.30 20.32 -30.52
N VAL A 181 17.42 20.69 -29.91
CA VAL A 181 18.54 19.77 -29.64
C VAL A 181 18.10 18.65 -28.71
N ALA A 182 17.36 18.96 -27.64
CA ALA A 182 16.85 17.94 -26.71
C ALA A 182 15.94 16.92 -27.41
N ILE A 183 15.05 17.34 -28.31
CA ILE A 183 14.21 16.42 -29.08
C ILE A 183 15.05 15.53 -29.99
N CYS A 184 16.02 16.09 -30.72
CA CYS A 184 16.88 15.32 -31.62
C CYS A 184 17.73 14.28 -30.86
N VAL A 185 18.37 14.69 -29.75
CA VAL A 185 19.16 13.79 -28.89
C VAL A 185 18.28 12.71 -28.28
N LYS A 186 17.09 13.06 -27.77
CA LYS A 186 16.17 12.06 -27.20
C LYS A 186 15.65 11.09 -28.25
N HIS A 187 15.33 11.56 -29.46
CA HIS A 187 14.94 10.69 -30.57
C HIS A 187 16.05 9.70 -30.90
N TRP A 188 17.28 10.18 -31.07
CA TRP A 188 18.44 9.31 -31.27
C TRP A 188 18.62 8.30 -30.12
N ALA A 189 18.62 8.76 -28.86
CA ALA A 189 18.79 7.90 -27.70
C ALA A 189 17.66 6.86 -27.57
N LEU A 190 16.42 7.23 -27.94
CA LEU A 190 15.30 6.29 -28.00
C LEU A 190 15.58 5.22 -29.06
N HIS A 191 15.91 5.57 -30.30
CA HIS A 191 16.12 4.59 -31.39
C HIS A 191 17.34 3.69 -31.19
N ARG A 192 18.39 4.20 -30.54
CA ARG A 192 19.59 3.43 -30.17
C ARG A 192 19.46 2.65 -28.86
N HIS A 193 18.30 2.73 -28.20
CA HIS A 193 18.01 2.06 -26.93
C HIS A 193 19.03 2.44 -25.83
N LEU A 194 19.12 3.75 -25.58
CA LEU A 194 19.99 4.42 -24.61
C LEU A 194 19.22 5.27 -23.59
N SER A 195 17.88 5.26 -23.64
CA SER A 195 16.99 6.09 -22.82
C SER A 195 16.01 5.25 -21.99
N ASP A 196 16.49 4.18 -21.36
CA ASP A 196 15.71 3.26 -20.53
C ASP A 196 16.48 2.93 -19.23
N ALA A 197 16.28 3.75 -18.21
CA ALA A 197 16.96 3.61 -16.92
C ALA A 197 16.73 2.25 -16.22
N PRO A 198 15.51 1.68 -16.23
CA PRO A 198 15.28 0.31 -15.73
C PRO A 198 16.14 -0.79 -16.38
N SER A 199 16.56 -0.64 -17.64
CA SER A 199 17.44 -1.58 -18.35
C SER A 199 18.93 -1.22 -18.27
N GLY A 200 19.30 -0.28 -17.41
CA GLY A 200 20.69 0.05 -17.15
C GLY A 200 21.29 1.09 -18.09
N THR A 201 20.47 1.97 -18.69
CA THR A 201 20.94 3.10 -19.50
C THR A 201 20.55 4.45 -18.89
N LEU A 202 20.81 5.57 -19.56
CA LEU A 202 20.47 6.89 -19.03
C LEU A 202 18.96 7.13 -19.04
N SER A 203 18.49 7.96 -18.10
CA SER A 203 17.12 8.46 -18.14
C SER A 203 16.97 9.55 -19.20
N SER A 204 15.74 9.80 -19.67
CA SER A 204 15.48 10.95 -20.53
C SER A 204 15.88 12.29 -19.87
N TYR A 205 15.84 12.38 -18.55
CA TYR A 205 16.20 13.60 -17.83
C TYR A 205 17.72 13.82 -17.86
N ALA A 206 18.52 12.77 -17.68
CA ALA A 206 19.97 12.83 -17.81
C ALA A 206 20.41 13.30 -19.20
N TRP A 207 19.79 12.80 -20.27
CA TRP A 207 20.02 13.29 -21.62
C TRP A 207 19.69 14.79 -21.78
N SER A 208 18.63 15.27 -21.13
CA SER A 208 18.29 16.70 -21.15
C SER A 208 19.31 17.56 -20.37
N LEU A 209 19.88 17.06 -19.27
CA LEU A 209 20.96 17.76 -18.54
C LEU A 209 22.23 17.86 -19.39
N LEU A 210 22.62 16.78 -20.08
CA LEU A 210 23.74 16.80 -21.02
C LEU A 210 23.54 17.86 -22.11
N VAL A 211 22.31 18.00 -22.63
CA VAL A 211 21.99 19.04 -23.62
C VAL A 211 22.12 20.45 -23.03
N VAL A 212 21.62 20.67 -21.81
CA VAL A 212 21.73 21.99 -21.15
C VAL A 212 23.20 22.34 -20.89
N GLN A 213 23.99 21.42 -20.32
CA GLN A 213 25.44 21.64 -20.13
C GLN A 213 26.14 21.95 -21.46
N HIS A 214 25.81 21.19 -22.51
CA HIS A 214 26.38 21.40 -23.83
C HIS A 214 26.09 22.83 -24.31
N LEU A 215 24.85 23.29 -24.20
CA LEU A 215 24.44 24.62 -24.66
C LEU A 215 24.95 25.77 -23.77
N GLN A 216 25.20 25.51 -22.47
CA GLN A 216 25.92 26.45 -21.60
C GLN A 216 27.36 26.65 -22.09
N LEU A 217 28.06 25.56 -22.37
CA LEU A 217 29.43 25.60 -22.89
C LEU A 217 29.54 26.19 -24.30
N GLU A 218 28.50 26.03 -25.13
CA GLU A 218 28.43 26.68 -26.44
C GLU A 218 28.13 28.19 -26.38
N GLY A 219 27.80 28.71 -25.19
CA GLY A 219 27.38 30.11 -24.99
C GLY A 219 25.98 30.41 -25.54
N ILE A 220 25.10 29.41 -25.65
CA ILE A 220 23.73 29.57 -26.15
C ILE A 220 22.76 29.96 -25.02
N ILE A 221 22.98 29.43 -23.83
CA ILE A 221 22.20 29.72 -22.62
C ILE A 221 23.16 30.00 -21.45
N PRO A 222 22.79 30.92 -20.54
CA PRO A 222 23.59 31.21 -19.35
C PRO A 222 23.37 30.15 -18.26
N ASN A 223 24.17 30.24 -17.18
CA ASN A 223 23.88 29.53 -15.94
C ASN A 223 22.89 30.33 -15.08
N ILE A 224 21.64 29.87 -15.00
CA ILE A 224 20.56 30.53 -14.24
C ILE A 224 20.53 30.14 -12.75
N GLN A 225 21.51 29.37 -12.26
CA GLN A 225 21.63 28.99 -10.85
C GLN A 225 22.83 29.67 -10.15
N ALA A 226 23.55 30.52 -10.89
CA ALA A 226 24.73 31.23 -10.41
C ALA A 226 24.41 32.46 -9.53
N GLY A 227 23.15 32.92 -9.50
CA GLY A 227 22.73 34.11 -8.77
C GLY A 227 23.06 34.09 -7.27
N GLU A 228 23.27 35.28 -6.71
CA GLU A 228 23.62 35.46 -5.29
C GLU A 228 22.43 35.23 -4.35
N ASP A 229 21.22 35.54 -4.80
CA ASP A 229 19.98 35.39 -4.03
C ASP A 229 19.56 33.91 -3.94
N ARG A 230 19.91 33.28 -2.81
CA ARG A 230 19.66 31.85 -2.59
C ARG A 230 18.23 31.56 -2.14
N THR A 231 17.59 30.58 -2.79
CA THR A 231 16.27 30.06 -2.40
C THR A 231 16.40 28.70 -1.73
N LEU A 232 16.57 28.71 -0.40
CA LEU A 232 16.71 27.49 0.40
C LEU A 232 15.34 26.95 0.82
N VAL A 233 15.08 25.67 0.57
CA VAL A 233 13.81 25.00 0.90
C VAL A 233 14.09 23.64 1.56
N GLU A 234 13.49 23.42 2.72
CA GLU A 234 13.54 22.13 3.41
C GLU A 234 12.52 21.15 2.81
N VAL A 235 13.00 19.98 2.37
CA VAL A 235 12.20 18.87 1.88
C VAL A 235 12.61 17.60 2.63
N GLU A 236 11.68 17.01 3.36
CA GLU A 236 11.91 15.76 4.12
C GLU A 236 13.11 15.82 5.09
N GLY A 237 13.36 16.99 5.70
CA GLY A 237 14.46 17.19 6.66
C GLY A 237 15.83 17.47 6.02
N VAL A 238 15.88 17.62 4.68
CA VAL A 238 17.07 18.01 3.93
C VAL A 238 16.83 19.38 3.32
N GLU A 239 17.74 20.31 3.54
CA GLU A 239 17.72 21.64 2.92
C GLU A 239 18.29 21.56 1.49
N TYR A 240 17.53 22.05 0.53
CA TYR A 240 17.95 22.12 -0.88
C TYR A 240 18.02 23.58 -1.33
N ASP A 241 19.06 23.92 -2.08
CA ASP A 241 19.15 25.21 -2.77
C ASP A 241 18.44 25.12 -4.13
N LEU A 242 17.22 25.64 -4.17
CA LEU A 242 16.33 25.64 -5.34
C LEU A 242 16.40 26.95 -6.15
N THR A 243 17.52 27.67 -6.07
CA THR A 243 17.73 28.94 -6.78
C THR A 243 17.55 28.78 -8.28
N ILE A 244 16.72 29.65 -8.85
CA ILE A 244 16.52 29.82 -10.29
C ILE A 244 16.40 31.33 -10.50
N ASP A 245 17.38 31.94 -11.16
CA ASP A 245 17.32 33.33 -11.58
C ASP A 245 16.44 33.43 -12.83
N THR A 246 15.28 34.06 -12.67
CA THR A 246 14.31 34.22 -13.76
C THR A 246 14.47 35.52 -14.55
N GLU A 247 15.36 36.42 -14.11
CA GLU A 247 15.57 37.72 -14.74
C GLU A 247 16.71 37.70 -15.77
N VAL A 248 17.56 36.68 -15.73
CA VAL A 248 18.64 36.48 -16.69
C VAL A 248 18.08 36.27 -18.09
N SER A 249 18.42 37.19 -19.01
CA SER A 249 18.10 37.07 -20.43
C SER A 249 19.23 36.38 -21.19
N SER A 250 18.87 35.61 -22.23
CA SER A 250 19.88 35.00 -23.11
C SER A 250 20.37 36.03 -24.15
N ASN A 251 21.66 36.38 -24.06
CA ASN A 251 22.41 37.05 -25.11
C ASN A 251 23.23 36.05 -25.94
N GLY A 252 22.83 34.78 -25.94
CA GLY A 252 23.60 33.69 -26.54
C GLY A 252 23.83 33.83 -28.03
N ASP A 253 24.89 33.19 -28.53
CA ASP A 253 25.30 33.27 -29.92
C ASP A 253 24.17 32.78 -30.86
N LYS A 254 23.58 33.71 -31.63
CA LYS A 254 22.48 33.41 -32.56
C LYS A 254 22.97 32.84 -33.90
N SER A 255 24.29 32.80 -34.13
CA SER A 255 24.86 32.32 -35.39
C SER A 255 24.83 30.79 -35.50
N LYS A 256 24.99 30.07 -34.38
CA LYS A 256 25.06 28.61 -34.37
C LYS A 256 23.73 27.94 -34.74
N THR A 257 23.77 27.12 -35.78
CA THR A 257 22.61 26.40 -36.29
C THR A 257 22.34 25.11 -35.50
N LEU A 258 21.15 24.53 -35.68
CA LEU A 258 20.76 23.28 -35.00
C LEU A 258 21.72 22.13 -35.34
N GLU A 259 22.16 22.05 -36.58
CA GLU A 259 23.06 21.00 -37.08
C GLU A 259 24.44 21.12 -36.42
N GLN A 260 24.96 22.35 -36.28
CA GLN A 260 26.23 22.63 -35.60
C GLN A 260 26.18 22.27 -34.12
N LEU A 261 25.11 22.67 -33.43
CA LEU A 261 24.92 22.34 -32.02
C LEU A 261 24.78 20.83 -31.80
N LEU A 262 24.05 20.13 -32.68
CA LEU A 262 23.89 18.69 -32.56
C LEU A 262 25.18 17.92 -32.85
N PHE A 263 25.96 18.33 -33.85
CA PHE A 263 27.30 17.80 -34.09
C PHE A 263 28.23 18.05 -32.90
N GLY A 264 28.21 19.29 -32.37
CA GLY A 264 28.98 19.68 -31.20
C GLY A 264 28.62 18.84 -29.97
N PHE A 265 27.34 18.50 -29.79
CA PHE A 265 26.87 17.63 -28.71
C PHE A 265 27.50 16.25 -28.80
N PHE A 266 27.39 15.59 -29.96
CA PHE A 266 27.96 14.24 -30.14
C PHE A 266 29.48 14.25 -30.01
N SER A 267 30.15 15.21 -30.64
CA SER A 267 31.61 15.33 -30.58
C SER A 267 32.10 15.56 -29.15
N ARG A 268 31.43 16.45 -28.40
CA ARG A 268 31.75 16.75 -27.00
C ARG A 268 31.65 15.51 -26.12
N TYR A 269 30.52 14.81 -26.14
CA TYR A 269 30.32 13.68 -25.23
C TYR A 269 30.98 12.38 -25.69
N ALA A 270 31.30 12.26 -26.98
CA ALA A 270 32.15 11.19 -27.50
C ALA A 270 33.60 11.29 -26.99
N THR A 271 34.10 12.51 -26.80
CA THR A 271 35.49 12.80 -26.37
C THR A 271 35.58 13.44 -24.98
N TRP A 272 34.49 13.41 -24.21
CA TRP A 272 34.44 14.00 -22.88
C TRP A 272 35.40 13.27 -21.94
N ASN A 273 36.13 14.02 -21.12
CA ASN A 273 37.02 13.46 -20.12
C ASN A 273 36.23 12.95 -18.91
N TRP A 274 35.56 11.82 -19.08
CA TRP A 274 34.80 11.20 -18.00
C TRP A 274 35.67 10.81 -16.81
N ASP A 275 36.99 10.70 -16.96
CA ASP A 275 37.90 10.32 -15.89
C ASP A 275 38.12 11.44 -14.88
N ASP A 276 38.03 12.72 -15.28
CA ASP A 276 38.27 13.87 -14.38
C ASP A 276 37.05 14.81 -14.25
N ASP A 277 36.17 14.85 -15.25
CA ASP A 277 35.11 15.86 -15.35
C ASP A 277 33.71 15.32 -15.04
N ILE A 278 32.98 16.08 -14.23
CA ILE A 278 31.58 15.84 -13.86
C ILE A 278 30.68 16.85 -14.58
N VAL A 279 29.61 16.36 -15.19
CA VAL A 279 28.59 17.22 -15.80
C VAL A 279 27.77 17.89 -14.70
N SER A 280 27.79 19.23 -14.64
CA SER A 280 27.03 20.02 -13.67
C SER A 280 26.47 21.30 -14.28
N ILE A 281 25.17 21.28 -14.60
CA ILE A 281 24.49 22.45 -15.16
C ILE A 281 24.36 23.59 -14.14
N ARG A 282 24.41 23.25 -12.84
CA ARG A 282 24.37 24.21 -11.74
C ARG A 282 25.67 25.00 -11.64
N ASN A 283 26.80 24.36 -11.90
CA ASN A 283 28.09 25.04 -12.01
C ASN A 283 28.24 25.76 -13.37
N GLY A 284 27.49 25.32 -14.40
CA GLY A 284 27.53 25.88 -15.75
C GLY A 284 28.76 25.46 -16.56
N SER A 285 29.70 24.78 -15.91
CA SER A 285 30.94 24.24 -16.46
C SER A 285 31.25 22.91 -15.75
N PRO A 286 32.12 22.04 -16.29
CA PRO A 286 32.49 20.79 -15.63
C PRO A 286 33.03 21.04 -14.22
N ILE A 287 32.69 20.17 -13.28
CA ILE A 287 33.29 20.15 -11.94
C ILE A 287 34.34 19.03 -11.92
N SER A 288 35.52 19.30 -11.37
CA SER A 288 36.52 18.23 -11.20
C SER A 288 36.09 17.23 -10.12
N ARG A 289 36.47 15.96 -10.31
CA ARG A 289 36.20 14.91 -9.31
C ARG A 289 36.76 15.22 -7.93
N ASP A 290 37.94 15.83 -7.86
CA ASP A 290 38.57 16.22 -6.60
C ASP A 290 37.74 17.27 -5.85
N GLN A 291 37.19 18.25 -6.57
CA GLN A 291 36.33 19.28 -5.98
C GLN A 291 35.00 18.69 -5.47
N LYS A 292 34.44 17.71 -6.19
CA LYS A 292 33.13 17.13 -5.86
C LYS A 292 33.20 15.99 -4.84
N GLY A 293 34.31 15.26 -4.81
CA GLY A 293 34.47 14.01 -4.04
C GLY A 293 33.86 12.77 -4.71
N TRP A 294 33.52 12.83 -6.00
CA TRP A 294 32.98 11.69 -6.77
C TRP A 294 34.09 10.98 -7.54
N LEU A 295 34.92 10.24 -6.81
CA LEU A 295 36.01 9.45 -7.41
C LEU A 295 35.46 8.21 -8.15
N VAL A 296 36.16 7.76 -9.20
CA VAL A 296 35.79 6.54 -9.93
C VAL A 296 35.96 5.33 -9.01
N GLU A 297 34.88 4.62 -8.72
CA GLU A 297 34.97 3.37 -7.97
C GLU A 297 35.19 2.18 -8.92
N LYS A 298 36.10 1.29 -8.55
CA LYS A 298 36.30 0.01 -9.26
C LYS A 298 35.23 -1.01 -8.83
N PRO A 299 34.86 -1.97 -9.70
CA PRO A 299 35.39 -2.24 -11.04
C PRO A 299 34.82 -1.31 -12.13
N SER A 300 35.60 -1.07 -13.19
CA SER A 300 35.14 -0.37 -14.40
C SER A 300 34.16 -1.19 -15.22
N ALA A 301 33.43 -0.55 -16.14
CA ALA A 301 32.54 -1.26 -17.06
C ALA A 301 33.30 -2.32 -17.89
N LEU A 302 34.52 -2.02 -18.33
CA LEU A 302 35.37 -2.99 -19.02
C LEU A 302 35.73 -4.16 -18.10
N ASP A 303 36.19 -3.89 -16.87
CA ASP A 303 36.54 -4.95 -15.90
C ASP A 303 35.37 -5.92 -15.63
N VAL A 304 34.14 -5.38 -15.58
CA VAL A 304 32.92 -6.14 -15.35
C VAL A 304 32.59 -7.04 -16.55
N ILE A 305 32.74 -6.53 -17.77
CA ILE A 305 32.45 -7.26 -19.02
C ILE A 305 33.51 -8.32 -19.30
N THR A 306 34.78 -8.01 -19.07
CA THR A 306 35.89 -8.94 -19.31
C THR A 306 36.09 -9.95 -18.16
N SER A 307 35.29 -9.85 -17.09
CA SER A 307 35.40 -10.73 -15.93
C SER A 307 34.98 -12.16 -16.26
N LYS A 308 35.90 -13.11 -16.07
CA LYS A 308 35.67 -14.57 -16.25
C LYS A 308 34.88 -15.24 -15.10
N LYS A 309 34.26 -14.45 -14.22
CA LYS A 309 33.44 -14.94 -13.11
C LYS A 309 32.02 -15.26 -13.59
N ASP A 310 31.43 -16.36 -13.11
CA ASP A 310 30.03 -16.77 -13.40
C ASP A 310 28.99 -15.68 -13.07
N ARG A 311 29.30 -14.83 -12.08
CA ARG A 311 28.51 -13.64 -11.73
C ARG A 311 29.46 -12.46 -11.60
N PRO A 312 29.61 -11.63 -12.65
CA PRO A 312 30.49 -10.48 -12.57
C PRO A 312 29.94 -9.48 -11.52
N PRO A 313 30.84 -8.75 -10.84
CA PRO A 313 30.45 -7.72 -9.89
C PRO A 313 29.66 -6.60 -10.58
N ARG A 314 28.95 -5.78 -9.81
CA ARG A 314 28.37 -4.54 -10.34
C ARG A 314 29.50 -3.55 -10.65
N VAL A 315 29.27 -2.71 -11.67
CA VAL A 315 30.11 -1.54 -11.93
C VAL A 315 30.12 -0.63 -10.69
N GLY A 316 31.26 -0.02 -10.39
CA GLY A 316 31.36 0.94 -9.28
C GLY A 316 30.53 2.20 -9.51
N ALA A 317 30.49 3.12 -8.54
CA ALA A 317 29.85 4.42 -8.71
C ALA A 317 30.65 5.38 -9.61
N HIS A 318 29.95 6.39 -10.14
CA HIS A 318 30.53 7.58 -10.78
C HIS A 318 31.38 7.34 -12.04
N HIS A 319 30.96 6.46 -12.96
CA HIS A 319 31.69 6.22 -14.22
C HIS A 319 31.40 7.27 -15.28
N LEU A 320 30.13 7.65 -15.45
CA LEU A 320 29.69 8.74 -16.32
C LEU A 320 29.04 9.86 -15.49
N PRO A 321 29.73 10.51 -14.53
CA PRO A 321 29.06 11.29 -13.49
C PRO A 321 28.26 12.48 -14.05
N ILE A 322 26.95 12.51 -13.75
CA ILE A 322 26.02 13.60 -14.09
C ILE A 322 25.31 14.04 -12.81
N GLU A 323 25.56 15.27 -12.37
CA GLU A 323 24.99 15.85 -11.16
C GLU A 323 23.54 16.32 -11.37
N ASP A 324 22.65 16.01 -10.42
CA ASP A 324 21.33 16.66 -10.35
C ASP A 324 21.48 18.11 -9.86
N PRO A 325 20.82 19.10 -10.51
CA PRO A 325 21.02 20.52 -10.20
C PRO A 325 20.48 20.98 -8.84
N PHE A 326 19.69 20.14 -8.15
CA PHE A 326 19.17 20.44 -6.80
C PHE A 326 19.58 19.37 -5.78
N ASP A 327 19.45 18.07 -6.09
CA ASP A 327 19.96 16.97 -5.25
C ASP A 327 21.45 16.74 -5.55
N LEU A 328 22.33 17.57 -5.01
CA LEU A 328 23.76 17.59 -5.36
C LEU A 328 24.50 16.28 -5.04
N ASP A 329 23.94 15.41 -4.19
CA ASP A 329 24.49 14.07 -3.91
C ASP A 329 23.98 13.00 -4.87
N HIS A 330 23.05 13.36 -5.77
CA HIS A 330 22.49 12.45 -6.74
C HIS A 330 23.24 12.47 -8.06
N ASP A 331 24.07 11.44 -8.25
CA ASP A 331 24.57 11.06 -9.58
C ASP A 331 23.46 10.34 -10.37
N LEU A 332 23.06 10.91 -11.51
CA LEU A 332 22.05 10.33 -12.39
C LEU A 332 22.53 9.03 -13.06
N CYS A 333 23.83 8.78 -13.11
CA CYS A 333 24.41 7.62 -13.78
C CYS A 333 24.54 6.38 -12.90
N ARG A 334 24.19 6.48 -11.61
CA ARG A 334 24.13 5.32 -10.68
C ARG A 334 23.25 4.15 -11.14
N VAL A 335 22.35 4.39 -12.10
CA VAL A 335 21.45 3.37 -12.68
C VAL A 335 22.08 2.63 -13.86
N VAL A 336 23.17 3.16 -14.43
CA VAL A 336 23.81 2.63 -15.63
C VAL A 336 24.56 1.33 -15.30
N TRP A 337 24.37 0.30 -16.11
CA TRP A 337 25.10 -0.96 -16.00
C TRP A 337 26.37 -0.92 -16.85
N ALA A 338 27.31 -1.84 -16.62
CA ALA A 338 28.54 -1.93 -17.40
C ALA A 338 28.27 -2.01 -18.92
N SER A 339 27.36 -2.87 -19.37
CA SER A 339 26.97 -2.96 -20.78
C SER A 339 26.29 -1.68 -21.29
N GLY A 340 25.51 -1.02 -20.43
CA GLY A 340 24.86 0.25 -20.74
C GLY A 340 25.86 1.38 -20.95
N GLU A 341 26.87 1.48 -20.09
CA GLU A 341 27.97 2.45 -20.21
C GLU A 341 28.74 2.26 -21.52
N LEU A 342 29.23 1.05 -21.80
CA LEU A 342 29.96 0.76 -23.04
C LEU A 342 29.11 1.07 -24.27
N LYS A 343 27.81 0.74 -24.20
CA LYS A 343 26.86 1.05 -25.28
C LYS A 343 26.66 2.56 -25.47
N ILE A 344 26.52 3.32 -24.39
CA ILE A 344 26.39 4.79 -24.45
C ILE A 344 27.63 5.41 -25.08
N ARG A 345 28.82 5.06 -24.59
CA ARG A 345 30.09 5.59 -25.12
C ARG A 345 30.28 5.21 -26.59
N ASN A 346 30.03 3.95 -26.94
CA ASN A 346 30.10 3.48 -28.32
C ASN A 346 29.14 4.23 -29.24
N GLU A 347 27.89 4.43 -28.83
CA GLU A 347 26.90 5.12 -29.68
C GLU A 347 27.16 6.61 -29.81
N LEU A 348 27.73 7.27 -28.78
CA LEU A 348 28.19 8.67 -28.89
C LEU A 348 29.32 8.80 -29.92
N LEU A 349 30.31 7.89 -29.88
CA LEU A 349 31.40 7.83 -30.86
C LEU A 349 30.88 7.51 -32.26
N ARG A 350 29.99 6.52 -32.40
CA ARG A 350 29.32 6.17 -33.65
C ARG A 350 28.57 7.36 -34.23
N ALA A 351 27.79 8.07 -33.40
CA ALA A 351 27.04 9.23 -33.83
C ALA A 351 27.97 10.36 -34.28
N ALA A 352 29.02 10.68 -33.52
CA ALA A 352 30.00 11.70 -33.88
C ALA A 352 30.69 11.37 -35.22
N ARG A 353 31.14 10.13 -35.40
CA ARG A 353 31.77 9.65 -36.64
C ARG A 353 30.82 9.75 -37.83
N LEU A 354 29.62 9.17 -37.73
CA LEU A 354 28.65 9.18 -38.84
C LEU A 354 28.22 10.61 -39.20
N PHE A 355 28.10 11.50 -38.21
CA PHE A 355 27.81 12.91 -38.45
C PHE A 355 28.96 13.59 -39.21
N GLY A 356 30.21 13.34 -38.79
CA GLY A 356 31.42 13.84 -39.45
C GLY A 356 31.60 13.32 -40.88
N GLU A 357 31.25 12.07 -41.14
CA GLU A 357 31.24 11.44 -42.47
C GLU A 357 30.10 11.95 -43.39
N GLY A 358 29.20 12.79 -42.88
CA GLY A 358 28.06 13.29 -43.65
C GLY A 358 26.98 12.25 -43.94
N GLN A 359 26.87 11.20 -43.12
CA GLN A 359 25.84 10.17 -43.26
C GLN A 359 24.45 10.71 -42.95
N THR A 360 23.40 10.07 -43.46
CA THR A 360 22.03 10.59 -43.24
C THR A 360 21.60 10.52 -41.76
N TRP A 361 20.79 11.49 -41.32
CA TRP A 361 20.18 11.47 -39.97
C TRP A 361 19.44 10.16 -39.66
N LYS A 362 18.86 9.52 -40.69
CA LYS A 362 18.21 8.21 -40.59
C LYS A 362 19.19 7.10 -40.21
N ALA A 363 20.42 7.12 -40.75
CA ALA A 363 21.46 6.14 -40.40
C ALA A 363 21.98 6.37 -38.97
N ILE A 364 22.14 7.63 -38.57
CA ILE A 364 22.54 7.98 -37.20
C ILE A 364 21.51 7.47 -36.18
N CYS A 365 20.23 7.70 -36.46
CA CYS A 365 19.08 7.25 -35.65
C CYS A 365 18.54 5.86 -36.02
N GLU A 366 19.33 5.01 -36.68
CA GLU A 366 18.88 3.66 -37.03
C GLU A 366 18.33 2.94 -35.79
N THR A 367 17.23 2.21 -35.93
CA THR A 367 16.61 1.55 -34.78
C THR A 367 17.28 0.20 -34.51
N VAL A 368 17.85 0.03 -33.32
CA VAL A 368 18.50 -1.25 -32.92
C VAL A 368 17.46 -2.33 -32.66
N ASP A 369 16.34 -1.96 -32.05
CA ASP A 369 15.27 -2.88 -31.66
C ASP A 369 13.92 -2.29 -32.08
N SER A 370 13.41 -2.77 -33.22
CA SER A 370 12.15 -2.32 -33.80
C SER A 370 10.93 -2.85 -33.06
N GLU A 371 11.01 -4.05 -32.48
CA GLU A 371 9.92 -4.66 -31.70
C GLU A 371 9.60 -3.83 -30.45
N ARG A 372 10.65 -3.33 -29.77
CA ARG A 372 10.47 -2.44 -28.61
C ARG A 372 9.73 -1.14 -28.96
N LEU A 373 9.91 -0.62 -30.16
CA LEU A 373 9.24 0.61 -30.61
C LEU A 373 7.86 0.35 -31.24
N ALA A 374 7.50 -0.91 -31.51
CA ALA A 374 6.22 -1.26 -32.15
C ALA A 374 4.99 -0.83 -31.34
N GLY A 375 5.12 -0.64 -30.03
CA GLY A 375 4.04 -0.16 -29.14
C GLY A 375 4.02 1.35 -28.86
N LEU A 376 5.01 2.13 -29.32
CA LEU A 376 5.16 3.55 -28.98
C LEU A 376 4.42 4.52 -29.91
N GLU A 377 4.04 4.07 -31.10
CA GLU A 377 3.08 4.79 -31.91
C GLU A 377 1.67 4.43 -31.44
N PRO A 378 0.83 5.40 -31.05
CA PRO A 378 -0.58 5.12 -30.91
C PRO A 378 -1.07 4.74 -32.31
N THR A 379 -1.20 3.44 -32.58
CA THR A 379 -2.13 2.98 -33.60
C THR A 379 -3.44 3.65 -33.26
N ASP A 380 -3.92 4.52 -34.15
CA ASP A 380 -5.20 5.20 -34.03
C ASP A 380 -6.20 4.27 -33.34
N ILE A 381 -6.94 4.74 -32.33
CA ILE A 381 -7.88 3.91 -31.55
C ILE A 381 -8.97 3.25 -32.42
N PHE A 382 -9.05 3.64 -33.70
CA PHE A 382 -9.94 3.08 -34.71
C PHE A 382 -9.23 2.23 -35.77
N ALA A 383 -7.93 1.95 -35.64
CA ALA A 383 -7.13 1.26 -36.65
C ALA A 383 -7.73 -0.11 -37.00
N ASP A 384 -8.17 -0.85 -35.99
CA ASP A 384 -8.84 -2.16 -36.12
C ASP A 384 -10.25 -2.07 -36.73
N LEU A 385 -10.87 -0.89 -36.73
CA LEU A 385 -12.20 -0.66 -37.29
C LEU A 385 -12.17 -0.18 -38.74
N ARG A 386 -11.02 0.28 -39.24
CA ARG A 386 -10.88 0.79 -40.62
C ARG A 386 -11.13 -0.26 -41.69
N THR A 387 -10.82 -1.53 -41.40
CA THR A 387 -10.96 -2.66 -42.32
C THR A 387 -12.31 -3.37 -42.19
N LYS A 388 -13.14 -3.01 -41.20
CA LYS A 388 -14.42 -3.67 -40.91
C LYS A 388 -15.60 -2.93 -41.56
N SER A 389 -16.65 -3.69 -41.88
CA SER A 389 -17.92 -3.13 -42.39
C SER A 389 -18.76 -2.49 -41.29
N ASP A 390 -19.70 -1.60 -41.64
CA ASP A 390 -20.52 -0.91 -40.64
C ASP A 390 -21.47 -1.86 -39.90
N ASP A 391 -21.93 -2.92 -40.56
CA ASP A 391 -22.81 -3.91 -39.94
C ASP A 391 -22.05 -4.81 -38.96
N GLU A 392 -20.79 -5.15 -39.25
CA GLU A 392 -19.89 -5.80 -38.28
C GLU A 392 -19.65 -4.89 -37.06
N VAL A 393 -19.42 -3.58 -37.26
CA VAL A 393 -19.24 -2.63 -36.16
C VAL A 393 -20.52 -2.49 -35.32
N LYS A 394 -21.71 -2.47 -35.95
CA LYS A 394 -23.00 -2.48 -35.22
C LYS A 394 -23.17 -3.78 -34.42
N GLN A 395 -22.86 -4.93 -35.00
CA GLN A 395 -22.93 -6.21 -34.30
C GLN A 395 -21.99 -6.22 -33.09
N MET A 396 -20.76 -5.73 -33.22
CA MET A 396 -19.83 -5.57 -32.10
C MET A 396 -20.40 -4.67 -31.00
N LYS A 397 -21.10 -3.59 -31.39
CA LYS A 397 -21.76 -2.67 -30.46
C LYS A 397 -22.91 -3.37 -29.71
N ASP A 398 -23.75 -4.13 -30.40
CA ASP A 398 -24.87 -4.85 -29.80
C ASP A 398 -24.41 -5.94 -28.83
N VAL A 399 -23.36 -6.68 -29.20
CA VAL A 399 -22.70 -7.65 -28.29
C VAL A 399 -22.17 -6.95 -27.04
N SER A 400 -21.43 -5.84 -27.22
CA SER A 400 -20.92 -5.05 -26.09
C SER A 400 -22.04 -4.49 -25.21
N LEU A 401 -23.19 -4.13 -25.80
CA LEU A 401 -24.34 -3.63 -25.05
C LEU A 401 -24.97 -4.74 -24.19
N ALA A 402 -25.15 -5.94 -24.76
CA ALA A 402 -25.65 -7.10 -24.04
C ALA A 402 -24.73 -7.50 -22.89
N GLU A 403 -23.41 -7.50 -23.12
CA GLU A 403 -22.41 -7.74 -22.07
C GLU A 403 -22.47 -6.68 -20.96
N SER A 404 -22.65 -5.41 -21.30
CA SER A 404 -22.82 -4.32 -20.32
C SER A 404 -24.03 -4.59 -19.41
N VAL A 405 -25.19 -4.94 -19.98
CA VAL A 405 -26.41 -5.21 -19.19
C VAL A 405 -26.22 -6.42 -18.27
N ALA A 406 -25.65 -7.51 -18.79
CA ALA A 406 -25.36 -8.70 -17.99
C ALA A 406 -24.40 -8.41 -16.83
N LEU A 407 -23.38 -7.58 -17.07
CA LEU A 407 -22.40 -7.21 -16.04
C LEU A 407 -23.00 -6.26 -14.99
N GLU A 408 -23.94 -5.39 -15.37
CA GLU A 408 -24.61 -4.46 -14.45
C GLU A 408 -25.45 -5.21 -13.42
N THR A 409 -26.26 -6.18 -13.86
CA THR A 409 -27.03 -7.05 -12.95
C THR A 409 -26.13 -7.84 -11.99
N ARG A 410 -24.95 -8.29 -12.44
CA ARG A 410 -23.94 -8.95 -11.60
C ARG A 410 -23.37 -8.01 -10.53
N ILE A 411 -23.12 -6.75 -10.89
CA ILE A 411 -22.63 -5.72 -9.96
C ILE A 411 -23.70 -5.43 -8.90
N GLU A 412 -24.96 -5.24 -9.30
CA GLU A 412 -26.07 -5.01 -8.38
C GLU A 412 -26.24 -6.16 -7.37
N ALA A 413 -26.16 -7.42 -7.84
CA ALA A 413 -26.22 -8.59 -6.97
C ALA A 413 -25.08 -8.60 -5.93
N LEU A 414 -23.85 -8.28 -6.35
CA LEU A 414 -22.69 -8.19 -5.45
C LEU A 414 -22.80 -7.00 -4.47
N GLU A 415 -23.40 -5.89 -4.88
CA GLU A 415 -23.65 -4.74 -4.00
C GLU A 415 -24.70 -5.07 -2.94
N SER A 416 -25.77 -5.77 -3.32
CA SER A 416 -26.77 -6.32 -2.40
C SER A 416 -26.11 -7.28 -1.39
N GLU A 417 -25.31 -8.23 -1.86
CA GLU A 417 -24.57 -9.16 -0.99
C GLU A 417 -23.65 -8.42 -0.01
N ARG A 418 -22.90 -7.42 -0.50
CA ARG A 418 -22.03 -6.59 0.35
C ARG A 418 -22.83 -5.84 1.42
N SER A 419 -23.95 -5.24 1.05
CA SER A 419 -24.78 -4.48 1.99
C SER A 419 -25.36 -5.38 3.09
N SER A 420 -25.82 -6.58 2.73
CA SER A 420 -26.26 -7.61 3.66
C SER A 420 -25.14 -8.04 4.61
N ALA A 421 -23.93 -8.31 4.07
CA ALA A 421 -22.77 -8.68 4.89
C ALA A 421 -22.32 -7.56 5.85
N ILE A 422 -22.38 -6.29 5.43
CA ILE A 422 -22.09 -5.14 6.31
C ILE A 422 -23.12 -5.04 7.43
N ARG A 423 -24.41 -5.18 7.10
CA ARG A 423 -25.50 -5.15 8.08
C ARG A 423 -25.31 -6.26 9.12
N MET A 424 -25.03 -7.48 8.68
CA MET A 424 -24.73 -8.62 9.56
C MET A 424 -23.52 -8.36 10.47
N ALA A 425 -22.40 -7.89 9.91
CA ALA A 425 -21.20 -7.60 10.70
C ALA A 425 -21.43 -6.50 11.74
N LYS A 426 -22.19 -5.45 11.38
CA LYS A 426 -22.51 -4.34 12.29
C LYS A 426 -23.44 -4.79 13.41
N ALA A 427 -24.50 -5.53 13.10
CA ALA A 427 -25.44 -6.06 14.08
C ALA A 427 -24.73 -7.03 15.05
N MET A 428 -23.90 -7.96 14.55
CA MET A 428 -23.09 -8.84 15.40
C MET A 428 -22.14 -8.07 16.33
N ARG A 429 -21.50 -6.98 15.85
CA ARG A 429 -20.62 -6.16 16.69
C ARG A 429 -21.39 -5.42 17.79
N GLY A 430 -22.55 -4.84 17.49
CA GLY A 430 -23.40 -4.17 18.46
C GLY A 430 -23.77 -5.10 19.62
N VAL A 431 -24.28 -6.30 19.30
CA VAL A 431 -24.61 -7.32 20.32
C VAL A 431 -23.38 -7.75 21.13
N ILE A 432 -22.21 -7.87 20.50
CA ILE A 432 -20.97 -8.24 21.20
C ILE A 432 -20.49 -7.13 22.15
N GLU A 433 -20.61 -5.86 21.75
CA GLU A 433 -20.19 -4.71 22.56
C GLU A 433 -21.09 -4.55 23.79
N GLU A 434 -22.40 -4.64 23.63
CA GLU A 434 -23.38 -4.52 24.72
C GLU A 434 -23.29 -5.69 25.71
N THR A 435 -23.08 -6.92 25.22
CA THR A 435 -22.88 -8.09 26.09
C THR A 435 -21.48 -8.15 26.72
N SER A 436 -20.54 -7.30 26.32
CA SER A 436 -19.14 -7.37 26.80
C SER A 436 -18.96 -6.89 28.24
N GLY A 437 -19.70 -5.85 28.66
CA GLY A 437 -19.68 -5.35 30.04
C GLY A 437 -20.18 -6.41 31.01
N LEU A 438 -21.34 -6.99 30.67
CA LEU A 438 -21.93 -8.13 31.33
C LEU A 438 -20.89 -9.29 31.46
N LYS A 439 -20.24 -9.70 30.37
CA LYS A 439 -19.25 -10.80 30.41
C LYS A 439 -18.05 -10.54 31.33
N LYS A 440 -17.63 -9.29 31.54
CA LYS A 440 -16.55 -8.96 32.49
C LYS A 440 -16.99 -9.21 33.93
N ASP A 441 -18.19 -8.76 34.29
CA ASP A 441 -18.76 -8.96 35.64
C ASP A 441 -18.97 -10.44 35.93
N HIS A 442 -19.48 -11.20 34.96
CA HIS A 442 -19.61 -12.65 35.05
C HIS A 442 -18.26 -13.34 35.34
N LYS A 443 -17.21 -12.94 34.63
CA LYS A 443 -15.87 -13.49 34.79
C LYS A 443 -15.29 -13.13 36.17
N ALA A 444 -15.53 -11.92 36.66
CA ALA A 444 -15.10 -11.50 38.00
C ALA A 444 -15.76 -12.34 39.10
N ILE A 445 -17.07 -12.59 39.00
CA ILE A 445 -17.81 -13.45 39.95
C ILE A 445 -17.28 -14.89 39.91
N ILE A 446 -17.01 -15.46 38.73
CA ILE A 446 -16.46 -16.82 38.60
C ILE A 446 -15.05 -16.92 39.22
N VAL A 447 -14.19 -15.93 38.99
CA VAL A 447 -12.85 -15.89 39.59
C VAL A 447 -12.96 -15.81 41.12
N GLY A 448 -13.84 -14.95 41.64
CA GLY A 448 -14.11 -14.84 43.08
C GLY A 448 -14.71 -16.11 43.70
N LEU A 449 -15.52 -16.86 42.97
CA LEU A 449 -16.05 -18.16 43.43
C LEU A 449 -14.95 -19.22 43.53
N LYS A 450 -13.98 -19.23 42.59
CA LYS A 450 -12.85 -20.16 42.62
C LYS A 450 -11.91 -19.90 43.79
N THR A 451 -11.61 -18.64 44.09
CA THR A 451 -10.75 -18.26 45.23
C THR A 451 -11.41 -18.64 46.55
N ARG A 452 -12.70 -18.30 46.73
CA ARG A 452 -13.48 -18.68 47.92
C ARG A 452 -13.62 -20.19 48.09
N ASN A 453 -13.76 -20.97 47.01
CA ASN A 453 -13.78 -22.43 47.11
C ASN A 453 -12.50 -22.99 47.72
N LYS A 454 -11.33 -22.47 47.32
CA LYS A 454 -10.05 -22.89 47.90
C LYS A 454 -9.98 -22.59 49.39
N GLU A 455 -10.49 -21.43 49.80
CA GLU A 455 -10.51 -21.01 51.21
C GLU A 455 -11.47 -21.87 52.05
N ILE A 456 -12.68 -22.14 51.52
CA ILE A 456 -13.67 -23.03 52.14
C ILE A 456 -13.08 -24.44 52.33
N ASP A 457 -12.42 -24.98 51.32
CA ASP A 457 -11.77 -26.29 51.39
C ASP A 457 -10.63 -26.31 52.43
N SER A 458 -9.82 -25.24 52.49
CA SER A 458 -8.75 -25.10 53.49
C SER A 458 -9.29 -25.08 54.92
N LEU A 459 -10.29 -24.25 55.20
CA LEU A 459 -10.91 -24.14 56.53
C LEU A 459 -11.59 -25.45 56.94
N LYS A 460 -12.26 -26.11 55.99
CA LYS A 460 -12.88 -27.41 56.22
C LYS A 460 -11.83 -28.45 56.61
N ASN A 461 -10.72 -28.54 55.88
CA ASN A 461 -9.64 -29.49 56.18
C ASN A 461 -8.99 -29.23 57.54
N GLN A 462 -8.72 -27.96 57.88
CA GLN A 462 -8.18 -27.59 59.20
C GLN A 462 -9.14 -27.94 60.33
N ARG A 463 -10.42 -27.61 60.18
CA ARG A 463 -11.46 -27.95 61.16
C ARG A 463 -11.59 -29.46 61.33
N ASP A 464 -11.65 -30.20 60.23
CA ASP A 464 -11.84 -31.66 60.26
C ASP A 464 -10.61 -32.38 60.87
N LEU A 465 -9.40 -31.86 60.64
CA LEU A 465 -8.18 -32.33 61.32
C LEU A 465 -8.26 -32.16 62.84
N ILE A 466 -8.73 -31.01 63.33
CA ILE A 466 -8.86 -30.77 64.77
C ILE A 466 -9.97 -31.66 65.36
N ASN A 467 -11.10 -31.78 64.67
CA ASN A 467 -12.22 -32.63 65.12
C ASN A 467 -11.88 -34.14 65.10
N ALA A 468 -10.95 -34.57 64.25
CA ALA A 468 -10.43 -35.94 64.26
C ALA A 468 -9.61 -36.24 65.53
N ASN A 469 -8.84 -35.26 66.01
CA ASN A 469 -8.03 -35.39 67.21
C ASN A 469 -8.83 -35.15 68.51
N ILE A 470 -9.83 -34.25 68.47
CA ILE A 470 -10.62 -33.86 69.66
C ILE A 470 -12.09 -34.16 69.42
N ILE A 471 -12.47 -35.36 69.86
CA ILE A 471 -13.82 -35.88 69.72
C ILE A 471 -14.81 -35.16 70.64
N ILE A 472 -14.35 -34.67 71.79
CA ILE A 472 -15.21 -34.09 72.83
C ILE A 472 -15.63 -32.65 72.43
N PRO A 473 -16.93 -32.31 72.44
CA PRO A 473 -17.41 -30.94 72.25
C PRO A 473 -16.88 -29.95 73.29
N VAL A 474 -16.69 -28.68 72.87
CA VAL A 474 -16.18 -27.59 73.74
C VAL A 474 -16.91 -27.53 75.07
N HIS A 475 -18.25 -27.52 75.06
CA HIS A 475 -19.06 -27.47 76.30
C HIS A 475 -18.82 -28.67 77.23
N MET A 476 -18.61 -29.88 76.68
CA MET A 476 -18.32 -31.05 77.51
C MET A 476 -16.89 -31.03 78.08
N ILE A 477 -15.95 -30.39 77.37
CA ILE A 477 -14.60 -30.13 77.89
C ILE A 477 -14.67 -29.10 79.02
N GLU A 478 -15.47 -28.04 78.88
CA GLU A 478 -15.70 -27.03 79.90
C GLU A 478 -16.33 -27.63 81.17
N ASP A 479 -17.33 -28.50 81.01
CA ASP A 479 -17.95 -29.20 82.13
C ASP A 479 -16.96 -30.12 82.86
N GLU A 480 -16.12 -30.87 82.13
CA GLU A 480 -15.10 -31.72 82.75
C GLU A 480 -13.94 -30.91 83.36
N LEU A 481 -13.54 -29.79 82.74
CA LEU A 481 -12.57 -28.86 83.32
C LEU A 481 -13.06 -28.32 84.66
N ALA A 482 -14.33 -27.89 84.73
CA ALA A 482 -14.92 -27.40 85.97
C ALA A 482 -14.93 -28.50 87.06
N LYS A 483 -15.36 -29.71 86.72
CA LYS A 483 -15.37 -30.85 87.66
C LYS A 483 -13.97 -31.20 88.18
N VAL A 484 -12.97 -31.24 87.30
CA VAL A 484 -11.59 -31.60 87.69
C VAL A 484 -10.96 -30.47 88.50
N TYR A 485 -11.23 -29.21 88.14
CA TYR A 485 -10.78 -28.04 88.91
C TYR A 485 -11.33 -28.06 90.33
N THR A 486 -12.64 -28.28 90.50
CA THR A 486 -13.26 -28.39 91.84
C THR A 486 -12.60 -29.51 92.64
N ARG A 487 -12.40 -30.70 92.06
CA ARG A 487 -11.71 -31.81 92.75
C ARG A 487 -10.27 -31.52 93.17
N LEU A 488 -9.57 -30.64 92.44
CA LEU A 488 -8.18 -30.25 92.73
C LEU A 488 -8.08 -29.09 93.73
N THR A 489 -9.15 -28.34 93.95
CA THR A 489 -9.16 -27.09 94.73
C THR A 489 -10.05 -27.13 95.98
N GLU A 490 -10.82 -28.20 96.15
CA GLU A 490 -11.64 -28.44 97.34
C GLU A 490 -10.77 -28.66 98.59
N GLU A 491 -11.25 -28.24 99.76
CA GLU A 491 -10.55 -28.43 101.03
C GLU A 491 -10.40 -29.91 101.37
N LEU A 492 -9.16 -30.36 101.61
CA LEU A 492 -8.86 -31.76 101.86
C LEU A 492 -9.30 -32.19 103.26
N ASP A 493 -10.18 -33.19 103.32
CA ASP A 493 -10.46 -33.93 104.55
C ASP A 493 -9.23 -34.77 104.96
N ILE A 494 -8.77 -34.60 106.20
CA ILE A 494 -7.55 -35.21 106.78
C ILE A 494 -7.60 -36.75 106.70
N HIS A 495 -8.79 -37.35 106.67
CA HIS A 495 -8.97 -38.80 106.57
C HIS A 495 -9.09 -39.33 105.13
N ARG A 496 -9.08 -38.46 104.11
CA ARG A 496 -9.32 -38.84 102.71
C ARG A 496 -8.34 -38.16 101.73
N VAL A 497 -7.08 -38.05 102.13
CA VAL A 497 -6.01 -37.48 101.30
C VAL A 497 -5.77 -38.36 100.06
N PRO A 498 -5.90 -37.81 98.83
CA PRO A 498 -5.57 -38.52 97.61
C PRO A 498 -4.11 -38.97 97.60
N SER A 499 -3.82 -40.10 96.96
CA SER A 499 -2.42 -40.47 96.72
C SER A 499 -1.77 -39.49 95.74
N LEU A 500 -0.46 -39.24 95.91
CA LEU A 500 0.32 -38.39 95.00
C LEU A 500 0.17 -38.80 93.52
N ASN A 501 0.00 -40.10 93.25
CA ASN A 501 -0.20 -40.61 91.90
C ASN A 501 -1.58 -40.23 91.32
N ARG A 502 -2.62 -40.19 92.17
CA ARG A 502 -3.98 -39.80 91.78
C ARG A 502 -4.06 -38.29 91.50
N GLU A 503 -3.41 -37.47 92.32
CA GLU A 503 -3.28 -36.03 92.06
C GLU A 503 -2.51 -35.74 90.78
N LYS A 504 -1.35 -36.40 90.57
CA LYS A 504 -0.59 -36.29 89.31
C LYS A 504 -1.44 -36.61 88.09
N ASN A 505 -2.25 -37.67 88.16
CA ASN A 505 -3.16 -38.04 87.08
C ASN A 505 -4.28 -36.99 86.88
N GLN A 506 -4.82 -36.42 87.95
CA GLN A 506 -5.84 -35.36 87.86
C GLN A 506 -5.27 -34.06 87.28
N PHE A 507 -4.06 -33.64 87.69
CA PHE A 507 -3.36 -32.50 87.11
C PHE A 507 -2.99 -32.73 85.64
N SER A 508 -2.49 -33.92 85.30
CA SER A 508 -2.20 -34.28 83.91
C SER A 508 -3.46 -34.21 83.05
N TRP A 509 -4.56 -34.79 83.52
CA TRP A 509 -5.85 -34.74 82.82
C TRP A 509 -6.40 -33.31 82.72
N PHE A 510 -6.25 -32.49 83.76
CA PHE A 510 -6.66 -31.09 83.74
C PHE A 510 -5.90 -30.27 82.68
N LEU A 511 -4.57 -30.42 82.61
CA LEU A 511 -3.74 -29.75 81.61
C LEU A 511 -4.05 -30.25 80.19
N GLU A 512 -4.34 -31.55 80.04
CA GLU A 512 -4.76 -32.13 78.77
C GLU A 512 -6.12 -31.58 78.33
N LEU A 513 -7.08 -31.44 79.24
CA LEU A 513 -8.37 -30.79 78.99
C LEU A 513 -8.22 -29.30 78.64
N GLN A 514 -7.28 -28.57 79.27
CA GLN A 514 -7.00 -27.17 78.91
C GLN A 514 -6.43 -27.06 77.48
N ALA A 515 -5.52 -27.96 77.11
CA ALA A 515 -4.99 -28.03 75.75
C ALA A 515 -6.08 -28.41 74.73
N MET A 516 -6.95 -29.37 75.07
CA MET A 516 -8.11 -29.75 74.26
C MET A 516 -9.11 -28.60 74.13
N HIS A 517 -9.36 -27.82 75.18
CA HIS A 517 -10.26 -26.66 75.16
C HIS A 517 -9.78 -25.60 74.18
N GLY A 518 -8.49 -25.23 74.24
CA GLY A 518 -7.88 -24.27 73.31
C GLY A 518 -8.04 -24.68 71.85
N LYS A 519 -7.78 -25.95 71.53
CA LYS A 519 -7.93 -26.49 70.17
C LYS A 519 -9.38 -26.68 69.74
N ALA A 520 -10.27 -27.11 70.63
CA ALA A 520 -11.70 -27.25 70.32
C ALA A 520 -12.38 -25.89 70.07
N ARG A 521 -11.92 -24.84 70.74
CA ARG A 521 -12.33 -23.45 70.47
C ARG A 521 -11.87 -23.00 69.08
N GLU A 522 -10.61 -23.25 68.72
CA GLU A 522 -10.08 -23.00 67.36
C GLU A 522 -10.93 -23.68 66.28
N ALA A 523 -11.31 -24.96 66.48
CA ALA A 523 -12.18 -25.68 65.55
C ALA A 523 -13.59 -25.06 65.42
N THR A 524 -14.12 -24.50 66.52
CA THR A 524 -15.43 -23.82 66.54
C THR A 524 -15.37 -22.49 65.79
N GLU A 525 -14.29 -21.73 65.98
CA GLU A 525 -14.04 -20.48 65.23
C GLU A 525 -13.86 -20.73 63.73
N LEU A 526 -13.09 -21.76 63.35
CA LEU A 526 -12.95 -22.20 61.95
C LEU A 526 -14.29 -22.64 61.35
N HIS A 527 -15.14 -23.32 62.13
CA HIS A 527 -16.46 -23.73 61.67
C HIS A 527 -17.39 -22.54 61.44
N GLN A 528 -17.34 -21.52 62.30
CA GLN A 528 -18.12 -20.30 62.13
C GLN A 528 -17.69 -19.54 60.87
N ARG A 529 -16.38 -19.35 60.65
CA ARG A 529 -15.84 -18.75 59.42
C ARG A 529 -16.23 -19.53 58.16
N PHE A 530 -16.23 -20.87 58.23
CA PHE A 530 -16.71 -21.72 57.14
C PHE A 530 -18.19 -21.45 56.82
N ILE A 531 -19.05 -21.32 57.84
CA ILE A 531 -20.48 -21.03 57.65
C ILE A 531 -20.67 -19.67 56.96
N ASP A 532 -19.93 -18.66 57.40
CA ASP A 532 -20.01 -17.31 56.86
C ASP A 532 -19.60 -17.28 55.38
N LEU A 533 -18.48 -17.93 55.01
CA LEU A 533 -18.03 -18.04 53.62
C LEU A 533 -19.01 -18.84 52.74
N VAL A 534 -19.62 -19.91 53.26
CA VAL A 534 -20.64 -20.68 52.52
C VAL A 534 -21.90 -19.85 52.31
N LYS A 535 -22.28 -19.00 53.26
CA LYS A 535 -23.43 -18.08 53.14
C LYS A 535 -23.17 -17.02 52.07
N GLU A 536 -21.99 -16.41 52.07
CA GLU A 536 -21.55 -15.47 51.04
C GLU A 536 -21.49 -16.13 49.66
N GLN A 537 -20.95 -17.35 49.58
CA GLN A 537 -20.89 -18.12 48.34
C GLN A 537 -22.28 -18.38 47.76
N LYS A 538 -23.26 -18.75 48.59
CA LYS A 538 -24.66 -18.91 48.17
C LYS A 538 -25.25 -17.60 47.63
N GLY A 539 -24.89 -16.46 48.24
CA GLY A 539 -25.28 -15.13 47.75
C GLY A 539 -24.71 -14.82 46.36
N GLU A 540 -23.43 -15.11 46.15
CA GLU A 540 -22.73 -14.88 44.88
C GLU A 540 -23.20 -15.82 43.75
N ILE A 541 -23.51 -17.08 44.08
CA ILE A 541 -24.14 -18.03 43.13
C ILE A 541 -25.54 -17.54 42.72
N LYS A 542 -26.32 -16.95 43.64
CA LYS A 542 -27.62 -16.34 43.30
C LYS A 542 -27.43 -15.15 42.34
N LYS A 543 -26.45 -14.28 42.60
CA LYS A 543 -26.10 -13.18 41.68
C LYS A 543 -25.72 -13.70 40.29
N LEU A 544 -24.97 -14.80 40.21
CA LEU A 544 -24.57 -15.42 38.95
C LEU A 544 -25.77 -15.95 38.14
N LYS A 545 -26.76 -16.59 38.79
CA LYS A 545 -28.00 -17.02 38.11
C LYS A 545 -28.86 -15.86 37.61
N ILE A 546 -28.98 -14.79 38.40
CA ILE A 546 -29.70 -13.58 37.99
C ILE A 546 -29.00 -12.95 36.79
N PHE A 547 -27.67 -12.95 36.82
CA PHE A 547 -26.85 -12.44 35.75
C PHE A 547 -27.00 -13.24 34.45
N GLU A 548 -26.96 -14.58 34.49
CA GLU A 548 -27.21 -15.43 33.31
C GLU A 548 -28.60 -15.17 32.72
N SER A 549 -29.62 -15.05 33.57
CA SER A 549 -30.98 -14.70 33.13
C SER A 549 -31.02 -13.33 32.44
N LYS A 550 -30.35 -12.31 32.98
CA LYS A 550 -30.29 -10.97 32.37
C LYS A 550 -29.48 -10.96 31.07
N HIS A 551 -28.38 -11.71 31.01
CA HIS A 551 -27.60 -11.85 29.78
C HIS A 551 -28.44 -12.52 28.68
N ASP A 552 -29.13 -13.61 29.00
CA ASP A 552 -29.99 -14.30 28.03
C ASP A 552 -31.14 -13.39 27.60
N GLU A 553 -31.79 -12.71 28.54
CA GLU A 553 -32.90 -11.78 28.24
C GLU A 553 -32.47 -10.58 27.38
N THR A 554 -31.32 -9.97 27.68
CA THR A 554 -30.75 -8.88 26.87
C THR A 554 -30.36 -9.37 25.48
N THR A 555 -29.74 -10.54 25.37
CA THR A 555 -29.44 -11.12 24.06
C THR A 555 -30.70 -11.45 23.25
N THR A 556 -31.77 -11.95 23.89
CA THR A 556 -33.03 -12.21 23.19
C THR A 556 -33.73 -10.94 22.72
N LYS A 557 -33.74 -9.87 23.53
CA LYS A 557 -34.32 -8.58 23.12
C LYS A 557 -33.57 -7.98 21.93
N LEU A 558 -32.23 -8.01 21.97
CA LEU A 558 -31.40 -7.54 20.86
C LEU A 558 -31.52 -8.41 19.59
N LEU A 559 -31.85 -9.69 19.74
CA LEU A 559 -32.14 -10.60 18.62
C LEU A 559 -33.56 -10.42 18.05
N GLU A 560 -34.51 -9.96 18.85
CA GLU A 560 -35.85 -9.59 18.40
C GLU A 560 -35.84 -8.31 17.55
N ASP A 561 -35.01 -7.35 17.93
CA ASP A 561 -34.78 -6.11 17.16
C ASP A 561 -34.05 -6.37 15.82
N GLU A 562 -33.28 -7.47 15.73
CA GLU A 562 -32.51 -7.86 14.54
C GLU A 562 -32.83 -9.31 14.09
N PRO A 563 -33.98 -9.55 13.43
CA PRO A 563 -34.50 -10.89 13.13
C PRO A 563 -33.59 -11.74 12.22
N MET A 564 -32.63 -11.11 11.53
CA MET A 564 -31.67 -11.78 10.65
C MET A 564 -30.51 -12.47 11.40
N LEU A 565 -30.38 -12.26 12.71
CA LEU A 565 -29.36 -12.88 13.56
C LEU A 565 -29.86 -14.09 14.35
N LYS A 566 -31.17 -14.35 14.34
CA LYS A 566 -31.86 -15.34 15.21
C LYS A 566 -31.31 -16.77 15.10
N ASP A 567 -30.83 -17.16 13.92
CA ASP A 567 -30.31 -18.51 13.65
C ASP A 567 -28.77 -18.57 13.56
N LYS A 568 -28.06 -17.46 13.83
CA LYS A 568 -26.60 -17.36 13.63
C LYS A 568 -25.84 -17.32 14.94
N ASN A 569 -24.60 -17.83 14.91
CA ASN A 569 -23.78 -17.90 16.11
C ASN A 569 -23.05 -16.56 16.33
N ILE A 570 -23.48 -15.79 17.33
CA ILE A 570 -22.94 -14.45 17.58
C ILE A 570 -21.60 -14.58 18.32
N ASN A 571 -20.51 -14.54 17.57
CA ASN A 571 -19.15 -14.53 18.10
C ASN A 571 -18.21 -13.61 17.30
N LYS A 572 -17.09 -13.24 17.92
CA LYS A 572 -16.09 -12.32 17.30
C LYS A 572 -15.48 -12.88 16.02
N ASN A 573 -15.36 -14.20 15.88
CA ASN A 573 -14.75 -14.82 14.70
C ASN A 573 -15.70 -14.79 13.50
N GLU A 574 -17.00 -14.96 13.74
CA GLU A 574 -18.05 -14.90 12.72
C GLU A 574 -18.24 -13.46 12.21
N ALA A 575 -18.23 -12.47 13.11
CA ALA A 575 -18.22 -11.06 12.72
C ALA A 575 -17.01 -10.71 11.82
N ARG A 576 -15.81 -11.20 12.19
CA ARG A 576 -14.60 -11.07 11.36
C ARG A 576 -14.70 -11.80 10.02
N SER A 577 -15.40 -12.94 9.97
CA SER A 577 -15.66 -13.67 8.72
C SER A 577 -16.50 -12.82 7.76
N PHE A 578 -17.55 -12.16 8.25
CA PHE A 578 -18.32 -11.20 7.46
C PHE A 578 -17.49 -10.00 7.01
N ASP A 579 -16.61 -9.45 7.87
CA ASP A 579 -15.69 -8.37 7.45
C ASP A 579 -14.75 -8.81 6.33
N ARG A 580 -14.19 -10.04 6.40
CA ARG A 580 -13.38 -10.61 5.31
C ARG A 580 -14.21 -10.80 4.04
N ARG A 581 -15.45 -11.28 4.16
CA ARG A 581 -16.38 -11.41 3.02
C ARG A 581 -16.64 -10.04 2.37
N VAL A 582 -16.89 -8.99 3.16
CA VAL A 582 -17.05 -7.61 2.67
C VAL A 582 -15.82 -7.14 1.90
N GLN A 583 -14.61 -7.41 2.41
CA GLN A 583 -13.38 -7.04 1.72
C GLN A 583 -13.19 -7.79 0.39
N ASN A 584 -13.53 -9.09 0.37
CA ASN A 584 -13.47 -9.92 -0.84
C ASN A 584 -14.49 -9.45 -1.89
N ILE A 585 -15.73 -9.20 -1.50
CA ILE A 585 -16.76 -8.66 -2.40
C ILE A 585 -16.33 -7.29 -2.91
N GLN A 586 -15.75 -6.44 -2.06
CA GLN A 586 -15.25 -5.12 -2.51
C GLN A 586 -14.11 -5.25 -3.53
N LYS A 587 -13.26 -6.28 -3.42
CA LYS A 587 -12.23 -6.57 -4.43
C LYS A 587 -12.87 -7.03 -5.75
N ALA A 588 -13.86 -7.91 -5.69
CA ALA A 588 -14.62 -8.36 -6.87
C ALA A 588 -15.36 -7.20 -7.54
N LEU A 589 -16.05 -6.34 -6.78
CA LEU A 589 -16.73 -5.16 -7.28
C LEU A 589 -15.78 -4.19 -7.99
N ARG A 590 -14.56 -3.99 -7.46
CA ARG A 590 -13.56 -3.16 -8.16
C ARG A 590 -13.18 -3.74 -9.51
N GLN A 591 -12.99 -5.05 -9.61
CA GLN A 591 -12.68 -5.72 -10.87
C GLN A 591 -13.84 -5.59 -11.86
N ARG A 592 -15.06 -5.94 -11.45
CA ARG A 592 -16.25 -5.86 -12.31
C ARG A 592 -16.57 -4.43 -12.76
N ARG A 593 -16.41 -3.43 -11.89
CA ARG A 593 -16.54 -2.02 -12.31
C ARG A 593 -15.46 -1.63 -13.34
N GLY A 594 -14.24 -2.15 -13.21
CA GLY A 594 -13.20 -1.98 -14.23
C GLY A 594 -13.62 -2.56 -15.59
N GLU A 595 -14.15 -3.79 -15.61
CA GLU A 595 -14.70 -4.44 -16.81
C GLU A 595 -15.86 -3.63 -17.41
N MET A 596 -16.80 -3.15 -16.58
CA MET A 596 -17.90 -2.27 -16.99
C MET A 596 -17.39 -1.00 -17.68
N HIS A 597 -16.37 -0.37 -17.11
CA HIS A 597 -15.76 0.81 -17.70
C HIS A 597 -15.10 0.47 -19.05
N GLY A 598 -14.50 -0.71 -19.20
CA GLY A 598 -14.00 -1.24 -20.47
C GLY A 598 -15.09 -1.32 -21.54
N ILE A 599 -16.18 -2.02 -21.23
CA ILE A 599 -17.31 -2.20 -22.15
C ILE A 599 -17.95 -0.85 -22.53
N ARG A 600 -18.17 0.04 -21.56
CA ARG A 600 -18.71 1.39 -21.83
C ARG A 600 -17.81 2.24 -22.72
N ARG A 601 -16.48 2.09 -22.61
CA ARG A 601 -15.54 2.75 -23.52
C ARG A 601 -15.63 2.18 -24.92
N GLU A 602 -15.70 0.85 -25.05
CA GLU A 602 -15.84 0.19 -26.34
C GLU A 602 -17.12 0.61 -27.05
N LEU A 603 -18.25 0.63 -26.33
CA LEU A 603 -19.51 1.18 -26.83
C LEU A 603 -19.35 2.62 -27.33
N GLY A 604 -18.69 3.48 -26.55
CA GLY A 604 -18.41 4.86 -26.95
C GLY A 604 -17.47 4.98 -28.16
N ARG A 605 -16.50 4.08 -28.30
CA ARG A 605 -15.55 3.98 -29.42
C ARG A 605 -16.29 3.58 -30.70
N LEU A 606 -17.07 2.50 -30.66
CA LEU A 606 -17.88 2.02 -31.78
C LEU A 606 -18.92 3.08 -32.21
N ASP A 607 -19.57 3.76 -31.24
CA ASP A 607 -20.49 4.87 -31.53
C ASP A 607 -19.80 6.05 -32.20
N ALA A 608 -18.62 6.43 -31.74
CA ALA A 608 -17.86 7.53 -32.33
C ALA A 608 -17.44 7.19 -33.77
N TRP A 609 -17.06 5.94 -34.05
CA TRP A 609 -16.72 5.47 -35.39
C TRP A 609 -17.90 5.56 -36.35
N LEU A 610 -19.06 5.01 -35.96
CA LEU A 610 -20.29 5.06 -36.76
C LEU A 610 -20.73 6.50 -37.07
N ARG A 611 -20.60 7.43 -36.10
CA ARG A 611 -20.90 8.86 -36.30
C ARG A 611 -19.92 9.56 -37.24
N LYS A 612 -18.64 9.21 -37.20
CA LYS A 612 -17.60 9.82 -38.04
C LYS A 612 -17.83 9.47 -39.52
N LYS A 613 -18.23 8.23 -39.81
CA LYS A 613 -18.51 7.76 -41.17
C LYS A 613 -19.83 8.33 -41.70
N SER A 614 -20.88 8.44 -40.88
CA SER A 614 -22.15 9.06 -41.29
C SER A 614 -22.02 10.55 -41.61
N ASN A 615 -21.11 11.27 -40.93
CA ASN A 615 -20.83 12.68 -41.26
C ASN A 615 -19.98 12.85 -42.52
N SER A 616 -19.19 11.84 -42.92
CA SER A 616 -18.42 11.83 -44.17
C SER A 616 -19.31 11.74 -45.41
N SER A 617 -20.54 11.25 -45.29
CA SER A 617 -21.48 11.09 -46.42
C SER A 617 -22.47 12.25 -46.59
N SER A 618 -22.31 13.35 -45.84
CA SER A 618 -23.18 14.53 -45.97
C SER A 618 -22.38 15.78 -46.33
N HIS A 619 -22.26 16.06 -47.63
CA HIS A 619 -22.10 17.43 -48.10
C HIS A 619 -23.33 18.23 -47.65
N ARG A 620 -23.19 19.07 -46.64
CA ARG A 620 -24.25 20.00 -46.23
C ARG A 620 -24.25 21.23 -47.15
N PRO A 621 -25.38 21.64 -47.75
CA PRO A 621 -25.60 23.04 -48.02
C PRO A 621 -25.96 23.76 -46.71
N ALA A 622 -25.58 25.02 -46.64
CA ALA A 622 -25.80 25.90 -45.49
C ALA A 622 -27.27 26.37 -45.37
N ARG A 623 -27.57 26.93 -44.19
CA ARG A 623 -28.79 27.65 -43.73
C ARG A 623 -29.92 26.73 -43.18
N SER A 624 -30.71 27.11 -42.18
CA SER A 624 -30.90 28.39 -41.49
C SER A 624 -31.29 28.17 -40.02
N ALA A 625 -31.08 29.21 -39.21
CA ALA A 625 -31.61 29.34 -37.87
C ALA A 625 -33.14 29.50 -37.91
N ASN A 626 -33.86 28.57 -37.30
CA ASN A 626 -35.06 28.77 -36.45
C ASN A 626 -35.85 27.47 -36.37
N LYS A 627 -35.95 26.88 -35.16
CA LYS A 627 -37.25 26.45 -34.64
C LYS A 627 -37.18 26.09 -33.15
N LYS A 628 -37.88 26.94 -32.40
CA LYS A 628 -38.59 26.78 -31.12
C LYS A 628 -38.37 25.50 -30.31
N LYS A 629 -37.97 25.72 -29.05
CA LYS A 629 -38.26 24.90 -27.88
C LYS A 629 -39.76 24.58 -27.83
N GLU A 630 -40.10 23.30 -27.85
CA GLU A 630 -41.34 22.78 -27.28
C GLU A 630 -40.99 21.79 -26.17
N SER A 631 -41.47 22.13 -24.97
CA SER A 631 -41.47 21.29 -23.78
C SER A 631 -42.79 20.52 -23.71
N LYS A 632 -42.74 19.20 -23.49
CA LYS A 632 -43.79 18.34 -22.89
C LYS A 632 -43.31 16.87 -22.86
N PRO A 633 -43.91 15.99 -22.05
CA PRO A 633 -43.92 15.96 -20.59
C PRO A 633 -43.29 14.66 -20.05
N ALA A 634 -43.14 14.57 -18.74
CA ALA A 634 -42.71 13.37 -18.04
C ALA A 634 -43.71 12.21 -18.25
N ASN A 635 -43.26 11.15 -18.91
CA ASN A 635 -43.85 9.81 -18.84
C ASN A 635 -42.71 8.82 -18.60
N ALA A 636 -42.44 8.55 -17.32
CA ALA A 636 -41.64 7.42 -16.90
C ALA A 636 -42.55 6.19 -16.81
N PRO A 637 -42.23 5.06 -17.45
CA PRO A 637 -42.91 3.81 -17.14
C PRO A 637 -42.51 3.38 -15.73
N MET A 638 -43.49 3.23 -14.85
CA MET A 638 -43.30 2.75 -13.49
C MET A 638 -42.56 1.41 -13.50
N THR A 639 -41.45 1.34 -12.80
CA THR A 639 -40.65 0.14 -12.62
C THR A 639 -41.33 -0.81 -11.65
N LEU A 640 -41.26 -2.12 -11.92
CA LEU A 640 -41.76 -3.25 -11.10
C LEU A 640 -41.21 -3.32 -9.65
N GLY A 641 -40.45 -2.33 -9.20
CA GLY A 641 -39.98 -2.18 -7.82
C GLY A 641 -41.04 -1.65 -6.84
N ASP A 642 -42.10 -0.98 -7.32
CA ASP A 642 -43.11 -0.36 -6.46
C ASP A 642 -44.34 -1.24 -6.17
N ILE A 643 -44.37 -2.48 -6.68
CA ILE A 643 -45.48 -3.44 -6.47
C ILE A 643 -45.08 -4.55 -5.47
N SER A 644 -43.81 -4.64 -5.06
CA SER A 644 -43.35 -5.66 -4.12
C SER A 644 -43.75 -5.40 -2.65
N GLY A 645 -44.39 -4.25 -2.36
CA GLY A 645 -44.90 -3.90 -1.03
C GLY A 645 -46.37 -4.27 -0.77
N MET A 646 -47.08 -4.87 -1.74
CA MET A 646 -48.54 -5.08 -1.66
C MET A 646 -48.99 -6.55 -1.77
N PHE A 647 -48.08 -7.54 -1.71
CA PHE A 647 -48.43 -8.97 -1.68
C PHE A 647 -47.84 -9.69 -0.46
N ALA A 648 -48.14 -9.17 0.74
CA ALA A 648 -47.90 -9.87 2.00
C ALA A 648 -49.10 -9.70 2.94
N ALA A 649 -50.31 -10.00 2.45
CA ALA A 649 -51.51 -10.07 3.28
C ALA A 649 -52.58 -10.96 2.62
N ILE A 650 -52.34 -12.27 2.54
CA ILE A 650 -53.43 -13.26 2.40
C ILE A 650 -53.11 -14.43 3.32
N GLU A 651 -53.91 -14.53 4.38
CA GLU A 651 -53.96 -15.66 5.30
C GLU A 651 -54.37 -16.94 4.56
N SER A 652 -53.73 -18.06 4.91
CA SER A 652 -54.42 -19.35 4.99
C SER A 652 -54.07 -20.01 6.33
N LYS A 653 -55.11 -20.17 7.16
CA LYS A 653 -55.07 -20.97 8.39
C LYS A 653 -54.98 -22.44 8.03
N THR A 654 -54.07 -23.18 8.67
CA THR A 654 -54.37 -24.49 9.28
C THR A 654 -53.30 -24.91 10.30
N ASP A 655 -53.81 -25.41 11.42
CA ASP A 655 -53.27 -26.36 12.39
C ASP A 655 -52.02 -26.10 13.25
N SER A 656 -52.37 -25.75 14.49
CA SER A 656 -51.78 -26.14 15.78
C SER A 656 -50.72 -27.26 15.77
N LYS A 657 -49.45 -26.89 15.95
CA LYS A 657 -48.46 -27.72 16.69
C LYS A 657 -47.58 -26.86 17.59
N LYS A 658 -47.53 -27.28 18.85
CA LYS A 658 -46.78 -26.70 19.99
C LYS A 658 -45.33 -26.32 19.62
N PRO A 659 -44.77 -25.23 20.19
CA PRO A 659 -43.37 -24.89 19.99
C PRO A 659 -42.49 -25.94 20.68
N ARG A 660 -41.62 -26.59 19.90
CA ARG A 660 -40.49 -27.36 20.42
C ARG A 660 -39.52 -26.39 21.08
N LYS A 661 -39.37 -26.50 22.41
CA LYS A 661 -38.28 -25.88 23.17
C LYS A 661 -36.95 -26.27 22.55
N SER A 662 -36.21 -25.30 22.03
CA SER A 662 -34.81 -25.48 21.66
C SER A 662 -34.05 -25.85 22.94
N SER A 663 -33.53 -27.07 22.98
CA SER A 663 -32.70 -27.55 24.07
C SER A 663 -31.36 -26.83 24.00
N ALA A 664 -31.22 -25.72 24.72
CA ALA A 664 -29.92 -25.24 25.12
C ALA A 664 -29.26 -26.38 25.90
N LYS A 665 -28.21 -26.99 25.31
CA LYS A 665 -27.35 -27.95 26.00
C LYS A 665 -26.85 -27.26 27.25
N LYS A 666 -27.43 -27.63 28.38
CA LYS A 666 -27.08 -27.26 29.75
C LYS A 666 -25.59 -27.49 29.91
N ALA A 667 -24.80 -26.44 29.73
CA ALA A 667 -23.35 -26.52 29.81
C ALA A 667 -22.98 -26.75 31.28
N GLY A 668 -22.88 -28.02 31.65
CA GLY A 668 -21.95 -28.53 32.65
C GLY A 668 -21.82 -27.76 33.97
N MET A 669 -22.92 -27.40 34.64
CA MET A 669 -22.86 -27.38 36.10
C MET A 669 -22.71 -28.84 36.53
N ARG A 670 -21.47 -29.31 36.73
CA ARG A 670 -21.21 -30.43 37.65
C ARG A 670 -22.04 -30.12 38.90
N LYS A 671 -22.91 -31.05 39.31
CA LYS A 671 -23.66 -30.95 40.58
C LYS A 671 -22.67 -30.49 41.64
N LEU A 672 -22.70 -29.21 42.01
CA LEU A 672 -22.02 -28.72 43.19
C LEU A 672 -22.70 -29.49 44.31
N GLY A 673 -21.95 -30.39 44.93
CA GLY A 673 -22.45 -31.27 45.99
C GLY A 673 -23.19 -30.44 47.03
N ASN A 674 -24.19 -31.04 47.67
CA ASN A 674 -24.99 -30.40 48.72
C ASN A 674 -24.06 -29.65 49.70
N LEU A 675 -24.00 -28.32 49.57
CA LEU A 675 -23.37 -27.41 50.52
C LEU A 675 -24.33 -27.28 51.73
N SER A 676 -24.50 -28.38 52.44
CA SER A 676 -25.19 -28.40 53.74
C SER A 676 -24.21 -27.93 54.81
N ALA A 677 -24.70 -27.13 55.76
CA ALA A 677 -23.94 -26.72 56.95
C ALA A 677 -23.88 -27.88 57.95
N HIS A 678 -23.44 -29.06 57.51
CA HIS A 678 -23.23 -30.17 58.42
C HIS A 678 -21.95 -29.89 59.23
N ARG A 679 -22.07 -29.94 60.56
CA ARG A 679 -20.91 -30.25 61.41
C ARG A 679 -20.36 -31.57 60.88
N GLY A 680 -19.11 -31.60 60.42
CA GLY A 680 -18.51 -32.80 59.85
C GLY A 680 -18.63 -34.02 60.77
N THR A 681 -18.33 -35.20 60.25
CA THR A 681 -18.32 -36.45 61.00
C THR A 681 -17.33 -36.36 62.17
N ARG A 682 -17.85 -36.30 63.40
CA ARG A 682 -17.10 -36.54 64.64
C ARG A 682 -17.00 -38.05 64.83
N ASN A 683 -15.81 -38.57 65.13
CA ASN A 683 -15.70 -39.96 65.57
C ASN A 683 -16.48 -40.14 66.89
N THR A 684 -17.13 -41.28 67.08
CA THR A 684 -17.91 -41.55 68.30
C THR A 684 -16.98 -41.91 69.46
N TYR A 685 -17.09 -41.22 70.58
CA TYR A 685 -16.39 -41.59 71.81
C TYR A 685 -17.11 -42.78 72.45
N THR A 686 -16.57 -43.99 72.30
CA THR A 686 -16.95 -45.13 73.13
C THR A 686 -16.10 -45.10 74.38
N LYS A 687 -16.72 -44.81 75.53
CA LYS A 687 -16.08 -44.92 76.84
C LYS A 687 -15.69 -46.41 77.00
N LYS A 688 -14.40 -46.73 76.90
CA LYS A 688 -13.92 -48.07 77.29
C LYS A 688 -14.08 -48.16 78.81
N ASP A 689 -15.01 -48.98 79.27
CA ASP A 689 -15.04 -49.42 80.66
C ASP A 689 -13.75 -50.20 80.93
N SER A 690 -12.80 -49.55 81.58
CA SER A 690 -11.70 -50.20 82.27
C SER A 690 -12.24 -50.72 83.61
N ARG A 691 -12.34 -52.04 83.74
CA ARG A 691 -12.48 -52.70 85.05
C ARG A 691 -11.34 -52.35 85.99
#